data_AF-H2LTD6-F1
#
_entry.id   AF-H2LTD6-F1
#
_cell.length_a   1.000
_cell.length_b   1.000
_cell.length_c   1.000
_cell.angle_alpha   90.00
_cell.angle_beta   90.00
_cell.angle_gamma   90.00
#
_symmetry.space_group_name_H-M   'P 1'
#
loop_
_entity.id
_entity.type
_entity.pdbx_description
1 polymer ?
#
loop_
_entity_poly.entity_id
_entity_poly.type
_entity_poly.pdbx_seq_one_letter_code
_entity_poly.pdbx_strand_id
1 'polypeptide(L)'
;MGKPEEENVAKLFENFIQASTCKGALQAFNVLCRRLDLDPADHDTFYSSLKAKVSCWKANALWSKLDKRMSHKEYKKGQACVNTKCLIIGGGPCGLRTAIEFALMGAKVVVLEKRDSFSRNNVLHLWPFTIHDLRGLGAKKFYGKFCAGAIDHISIQQLQLILLKVALIVAVEFHINVEFVKLLEPPEDQTNEGVGWRAAIRPADHPVANFDFDVVVGADGRKNSLDGFKRKVLRGKLAIAITANFVNSNTTAEARVEEISGVAFIFNQKFFLDLKAKTGVDLENIVYYKDNTHYFVMTAKKQSLLEKGVLINDYVETEMLLSSQNVNQEALLSYATEAANFGTHYQLPTLKFAENHCGQPDVAMFDFTNMYASENAALIRERHGHQLLVALVGDSLLEPFWPMGTGCARGFLSGFDTAWMVRSWAEGRSVLEVLAERESIYRLLPQTTPENIAKNFDLYTIDPSSRYTNLNSTCVRPNQVHHLYITGELNHCSLERAVTIRRPINQKKDCEIRPSRLLTWCKKQTEGYRNVSIKDLTSSWKSGIALCALIHRFKPQLIDFDSLNEEDHRANLQLALDISEQEFGIQPFTSAKEQSTNEELDKSRVIAFLSKFYELFRGSPLPALETRKLDENKECYPSKEIRCNDDAFSFSPHRKRIPKDEKKTESTNFINKRRRTFCIEEVTNLGYNTYVQDKQNSKDNKVGTLSTQLLAKFEINSSSSVPKTQKRAQTQKVREFHSKSIKEKAVHLRGLFSEDSFDVLKGTSVRRAFSQSSEKCHSCKKRVYMIERVRAEGLCFHRECFRCSICSSPLPQGLHVFNPDNEKLYCRPHFDQQNNGTHLKRSFTSPSNQFGVEERNRAAEEDSACGSTVELQSRPAAGTCSLFTRKQLSWPLSVTRAVCKAPSYLSCCVRSAAQAVAGHLRDNAHDYTVLFELLSMSLPLLFVLQEVLLQMHTEAVTGGPSVLQPALFWLQERIGLN
;
A
#
# COMPACT_ATOMS: atom_id res chain seq x y z
N MET A 1 6.36 -21.41 47.74
CA MET A 1 7.11 -21.44 46.45
C MET A 1 6.09 -21.38 45.33
N GLY A 2 6.22 -20.51 44.33
CA GLY A 2 5.21 -20.35 43.26
C GLY A 2 5.74 -20.17 41.83
N LYS A 3 7.06 -20.35 41.61
CA LYS A 3 7.74 -19.92 40.38
C LYS A 3 7.65 -20.81 39.11
N PRO A 4 7.31 -22.11 39.13
CA PRO A 4 7.52 -22.95 37.94
C PRO A 4 6.58 -22.61 36.77
N GLU A 5 5.43 -21.99 37.02
CA GLU A 5 4.49 -21.60 35.96
C GLU A 5 4.86 -20.27 35.30
N GLU A 6 5.19 -19.23 36.09
CA GLU A 6 5.62 -17.92 35.56
C GLU A 6 6.89 -18.04 34.71
N GLU A 7 7.88 -18.82 35.16
CA GLU A 7 9.11 -19.07 34.40
C GLU A 7 8.84 -19.84 33.10
N ASN A 8 7.80 -20.69 33.06
CA ASN A 8 7.39 -21.42 31.86
C ASN A 8 6.65 -20.52 30.86
N VAL A 9 5.71 -19.67 31.32
CA VAL A 9 5.03 -18.68 30.47
C VAL A 9 6.03 -17.69 29.86
N ALA A 10 6.96 -17.17 30.67
CA ALA A 10 8.01 -16.28 30.17
C ALA A 10 8.87 -16.97 29.09
N LYS A 11 9.22 -18.25 29.27
CA LYS A 11 9.97 -19.04 28.29
C LYS A 11 9.19 -19.29 26.99
N LEU A 12 7.89 -19.57 27.06
CA LEU A 12 7.05 -19.71 25.87
C LEU A 12 6.95 -18.40 25.07
N PHE A 13 6.79 -17.28 25.77
CA PHE A 13 6.83 -15.96 25.12
C PHE A 13 8.21 -15.68 24.48
N GLU A 14 9.31 -16.01 25.16
CA GLU A 14 10.65 -15.87 24.58
C GLU A 14 10.87 -16.76 23.34
N ASN A 15 10.36 -17.99 23.32
CA ASN A 15 10.40 -18.85 22.13
C ASN A 15 9.68 -18.20 20.94
N PHE A 16 8.51 -17.60 21.17
CA PHE A 16 7.76 -16.86 20.14
C PHE A 16 8.52 -15.62 19.65
N ILE A 17 9.10 -14.83 20.57
CA ILE A 17 9.94 -13.67 20.22
C ILE A 17 11.17 -14.10 19.39
N GLN A 18 11.80 -15.23 19.71
CA GLN A 18 12.99 -15.74 19.05
C GLN A 18 12.72 -16.52 17.74
N ALA A 19 11.47 -16.91 17.45
CA ALA A 19 11.13 -17.74 16.29
C ALA A 19 11.59 -17.12 14.96
N SER A 20 12.33 -17.88 14.16
CA SER A 20 13.01 -17.42 12.94
C SER A 20 12.26 -17.69 11.63
N THR A 21 11.09 -18.34 11.67
CA THR A 21 10.28 -18.69 10.50
C THR A 21 8.80 -18.37 10.72
N CYS A 22 8.04 -18.19 9.63
CA CYS A 22 6.61 -17.89 9.69
C CYS A 22 5.83 -18.99 10.46
N LYS A 23 5.96 -20.26 10.03
CA LYS A 23 5.37 -21.42 10.74
C LYS A 23 5.83 -21.51 12.19
N GLY A 24 7.12 -21.30 12.48
CA GLY A 24 7.66 -21.37 13.83
C GLY A 24 7.08 -20.29 14.75
N ALA A 25 6.87 -19.07 14.24
CA ALA A 25 6.22 -17.99 14.99
C ALA A 25 4.75 -18.31 15.27
N LEU A 26 4.00 -18.76 14.27
CA LEU A 26 2.59 -19.19 14.42
C LEU A 26 2.45 -20.36 15.41
N GLN A 27 3.30 -21.38 15.30
CA GLN A 27 3.31 -22.53 16.21
C GLN A 27 3.64 -22.14 17.65
N ALA A 28 4.68 -21.31 17.85
CA ALA A 28 5.05 -20.83 19.18
C ALA A 28 3.96 -19.96 19.81
N PHE A 29 3.30 -19.11 19.01
CA PHE A 29 2.16 -18.31 19.44
C PHE A 29 0.97 -19.19 19.83
N ASN A 30 0.60 -20.16 18.99
CA ASN A 30 -0.52 -21.06 19.26
C ASN A 30 -0.25 -22.00 20.45
N VAL A 31 1.01 -22.28 20.81
CA VAL A 31 1.38 -22.95 22.08
C VAL A 31 1.25 -22.00 23.27
N LEU A 32 1.66 -20.73 23.14
CA LEU A 32 1.49 -19.71 24.18
C LEU A 32 0.00 -19.48 24.49
N CYS A 33 -0.83 -19.21 23.48
CA CYS A 33 -2.27 -18.98 23.63
C CYS A 33 -2.97 -20.16 24.35
N ARG A 34 -2.73 -21.40 23.90
CA ARG A 34 -3.27 -22.60 24.57
C ARG A 34 -2.77 -22.79 26.00
N ARG A 35 -1.54 -22.40 26.33
CA ARG A 35 -1.02 -22.49 27.71
C ARG A 35 -1.58 -21.40 28.64
N LEU A 36 -2.02 -20.28 28.06
CA LEU A 36 -2.61 -19.15 28.77
C LEU A 36 -4.14 -19.21 28.85
N ASP A 37 -4.79 -20.11 28.11
CA ASP A 37 -6.24 -20.13 27.92
C ASP A 37 -6.74 -18.80 27.33
N LEU A 38 -6.42 -18.58 26.05
CA LEU A 38 -6.77 -17.40 25.24
C LEU A 38 -7.04 -17.84 23.81
N ASP A 39 -8.18 -17.43 23.24
CA ASP A 39 -8.48 -17.59 21.80
C ASP A 39 -8.20 -16.28 21.05
N PRO A 40 -7.32 -16.26 20.03
CA PRO A 40 -7.15 -15.12 19.12
C PRO A 40 -8.43 -14.71 18.36
N ALA A 41 -9.49 -15.52 18.37
CA ALA A 41 -10.80 -15.13 17.86
C ALA A 41 -11.41 -13.94 18.64
N ASP A 42 -11.21 -13.88 19.96
CA ASP A 42 -11.78 -12.90 20.91
C ASP A 42 -11.05 -11.54 20.88
N HIS A 43 -10.87 -10.98 19.67
CA HIS A 43 -9.96 -9.87 19.38
C HIS A 43 -10.10 -8.65 20.32
N ASP A 44 -11.33 -8.27 20.67
CA ASP A 44 -11.63 -7.09 21.51
C ASP A 44 -10.94 -7.13 22.89
N THR A 45 -10.80 -8.32 23.47
CA THR A 45 -10.18 -8.48 24.80
C THR A 45 -8.80 -9.14 24.75
N PHE A 46 -8.48 -9.84 23.66
CA PHE A 46 -7.30 -10.69 23.55
C PHE A 46 -5.99 -9.98 23.93
N TYR A 47 -5.69 -8.80 23.38
CA TYR A 47 -4.44 -8.08 23.72
C TYR A 47 -4.36 -7.75 25.22
N SER A 48 -5.46 -7.25 25.80
CA SER A 48 -5.53 -6.90 27.22
C SER A 48 -5.33 -8.13 28.12
N SER A 49 -5.96 -9.25 27.76
CA SER A 49 -5.84 -10.53 28.46
C SER A 49 -4.45 -11.17 28.31
N LEU A 50 -3.84 -11.11 27.11
CA LEU A 50 -2.47 -11.55 26.85
C LEU A 50 -1.46 -10.74 27.66
N LYS A 51 -1.59 -9.41 27.66
CA LYS A 51 -0.76 -8.48 28.44
C LYS A 51 -0.87 -8.74 29.94
N ALA A 52 -2.09 -8.99 30.45
CA ALA A 52 -2.31 -9.31 31.86
C ALA A 52 -1.70 -10.67 32.25
N LYS A 53 -1.81 -11.69 31.40
CA LYS A 53 -1.28 -13.04 31.64
C LYS A 53 0.24 -13.18 31.37
N VAL A 54 0.89 -12.24 30.66
CA VAL A 54 2.33 -12.27 30.32
C VAL A 54 3.08 -11.08 30.94
N SER A 55 3.36 -11.19 32.24
CA SER A 55 3.85 -10.12 33.12
C SER A 55 5.39 -10.03 33.27
N CYS A 56 6.18 -10.52 32.30
CA CYS A 56 7.64 -10.54 32.42
C CYS A 56 8.33 -9.23 31.98
N TRP A 57 9.49 -8.90 32.56
CA TRP A 57 10.19 -7.62 32.29
C TRP A 57 10.55 -7.40 30.81
N LYS A 58 10.78 -8.48 30.05
CA LYS A 58 11.04 -8.41 28.60
C LYS A 58 9.79 -7.96 27.83
N ALA A 59 8.64 -8.50 28.22
CA ALA A 59 7.31 -8.24 27.65
C ALA A 59 6.74 -6.87 28.05
N ASN A 60 6.87 -6.47 29.32
CA ASN A 60 6.39 -5.17 29.81
C ASN A 60 6.96 -3.99 29.00
N ALA A 61 8.23 -4.07 28.60
CA ALA A 61 8.88 -3.06 27.74
C ALA A 61 8.44 -3.08 26.25
N LEU A 62 7.65 -4.09 25.84
CA LEU A 62 6.90 -4.12 24.58
C LEU A 62 5.45 -3.64 24.80
N TRP A 63 4.81 -4.02 25.90
CA TRP A 63 3.49 -3.55 26.29
C TRP A 63 3.44 -2.02 26.38
N SER A 64 4.34 -1.37 27.12
CA SER A 64 4.40 0.10 27.19
C SER A 64 4.60 0.80 25.84
N LYS A 65 5.12 0.10 24.83
CA LYS A 65 5.30 0.61 23.46
C LYS A 65 4.02 0.54 22.64
N LEU A 66 3.35 -0.61 22.67
CA LEU A 66 2.05 -0.79 21.99
C LEU A 66 0.97 0.05 22.68
N ASP A 67 0.98 0.10 24.01
CA ASP A 67 0.14 0.99 24.82
C ASP A 67 0.32 2.47 24.44
N LYS A 68 1.58 2.95 24.28
CA LYS A 68 1.84 4.32 23.80
C LYS A 68 1.17 4.54 22.46
N ARG A 69 1.31 3.61 21.49
CA ARG A 69 0.68 3.73 20.16
C ARG A 69 -0.85 3.79 20.27
N MET A 70 -1.48 2.85 20.96
CA MET A 70 -2.95 2.80 21.12
C MET A 70 -3.53 4.00 21.90
N SER A 71 -2.71 4.68 22.71
CA SER A 71 -3.13 5.88 23.45
C SER A 71 -3.30 7.13 22.59
N HIS A 72 -2.89 7.12 21.31
CA HIS A 72 -3.11 8.27 20.43
C HIS A 72 -4.62 8.48 20.19
N LYS A 73 -5.04 9.76 20.05
CA LYS A 73 -6.44 10.20 19.93
C LYS A 73 -7.22 9.49 18.81
N GLU A 74 -6.57 9.13 17.71
CA GLU A 74 -7.18 8.64 16.49
C GLU A 74 -7.76 7.22 16.65
N TYR A 75 -7.14 6.38 17.48
CA TYR A 75 -7.61 5.02 17.74
C TYR A 75 -8.78 4.96 18.73
N LYS A 76 -9.11 6.08 19.40
CA LYS A 76 -10.14 6.18 20.45
C LYS A 76 -10.02 5.10 21.54
N LYS A 77 -8.79 4.68 21.90
CA LYS A 77 -8.50 3.52 22.78
C LYS A 77 -8.98 2.16 22.22
N GLY A 78 -8.88 1.93 20.92
CA GLY A 78 -9.38 0.73 20.26
C GLY A 78 -10.90 0.72 20.09
N GLN A 79 -11.55 1.89 20.03
CA GLN A 79 -12.99 2.05 19.88
C GLN A 79 -13.36 2.84 18.62
N ALA A 80 -12.47 2.86 17.62
CA ALA A 80 -12.65 3.63 16.39
C ALA A 80 -13.29 2.82 15.27
N CYS A 81 -13.11 1.49 15.25
CA CYS A 81 -13.55 0.60 14.17
C CYS A 81 -14.08 -0.77 14.66
N VAL A 82 -14.60 -0.87 15.89
CA VAL A 82 -15.01 -2.14 16.55
C VAL A 82 -15.96 -2.97 15.68
N ASN A 83 -16.98 -2.32 15.12
CA ASN A 83 -17.99 -2.99 14.30
C ASN A 83 -17.55 -3.20 12.83
N THR A 84 -16.26 -3.07 12.51
CA THR A 84 -15.75 -3.18 11.14
C THR A 84 -14.95 -4.47 10.94
N LYS A 85 -15.40 -5.31 10.02
CA LYS A 85 -14.71 -6.54 9.60
C LYS A 85 -13.81 -6.26 8.39
N CYS A 86 -12.53 -6.61 8.50
CA CYS A 86 -11.50 -6.27 7.52
C CYS A 86 -10.76 -7.50 7.00
N LEU A 87 -10.74 -7.69 5.67
CA LEU A 87 -9.91 -8.67 4.98
C LEU A 87 -8.69 -8.01 4.32
N ILE A 88 -7.50 -8.59 4.50
CA ILE A 88 -6.26 -8.10 3.88
C ILE A 88 -5.62 -9.22 3.06
N ILE A 89 -5.40 -8.96 1.78
CA ILE A 89 -4.87 -9.93 0.82
C ILE A 89 -3.36 -9.70 0.68
N GLY A 90 -2.55 -10.58 1.26
CA GLY A 90 -1.08 -10.56 1.20
C GLY A 90 -0.42 -10.28 2.56
N GLY A 91 0.35 -11.24 3.07
CA GLY A 91 1.15 -11.14 4.29
C GLY A 91 2.47 -10.40 4.12
N GLY A 92 2.57 -9.52 3.11
CA GLY A 92 3.73 -8.67 2.87
C GLY A 92 3.91 -7.58 3.94
N PRO A 93 5.06 -6.88 3.98
CA PRO A 93 5.30 -5.83 4.98
C PRO A 93 4.20 -4.77 5.03
N CYS A 94 3.71 -4.30 3.88
CA CYS A 94 2.68 -3.26 3.82
C CYS A 94 1.30 -3.78 4.24
N GLY A 95 0.97 -5.03 3.92
CA GLY A 95 -0.26 -5.69 4.36
C GLY A 95 -0.29 -5.90 5.87
N LEU A 96 0.73 -6.54 6.43
CA LEU A 96 0.90 -6.71 7.88
C LEU A 96 0.94 -5.36 8.63
N ARG A 97 1.62 -4.35 8.07
CA ARG A 97 1.67 -3.01 8.70
C ARG A 97 0.30 -2.33 8.75
N THR A 98 -0.54 -2.56 7.75
CA THR A 98 -1.93 -2.05 7.71
C THR A 98 -2.83 -2.85 8.63
N ALA A 99 -2.66 -4.17 8.69
CA ALA A 99 -3.38 -5.06 9.60
C ALA A 99 -3.21 -4.64 11.07
N ILE A 100 -1.99 -4.27 11.46
CA ILE A 100 -1.70 -3.73 12.79
C ILE A 100 -2.52 -2.45 13.05
N GLU A 101 -2.51 -1.46 12.16
CA GLU A 101 -3.29 -0.21 12.39
C GLU A 101 -4.80 -0.46 12.49
N PHE A 102 -5.35 -1.37 11.67
CA PHE A 102 -6.77 -1.74 11.74
C PHE A 102 -7.12 -2.38 13.10
N ALA A 103 -6.28 -3.29 13.59
CA ALA A 103 -6.45 -3.91 14.90
C ALA A 103 -6.27 -2.89 16.05
N LEU A 104 -5.32 -1.95 15.95
CA LEU A 104 -5.18 -0.87 16.94
C LEU A 104 -6.39 0.08 16.98
N MET A 105 -7.16 0.20 15.89
CA MET A 105 -8.45 0.91 15.86
C MET A 105 -9.63 0.10 16.43
N GLY A 106 -9.44 -1.20 16.69
CA GLY A 106 -10.45 -2.12 17.22
C GLY A 106 -11.13 -3.03 16.18
N ALA A 107 -10.76 -2.96 14.90
CA ALA A 107 -11.42 -3.77 13.86
C ALA A 107 -11.09 -5.27 13.98
N LYS A 108 -12.02 -6.15 13.59
CA LYS A 108 -11.71 -7.57 13.34
C LYS A 108 -10.88 -7.66 12.06
N VAL A 109 -9.62 -8.09 12.17
CA VAL A 109 -8.69 -8.16 11.03
C VAL A 109 -8.32 -9.60 10.70
N VAL A 110 -8.51 -9.97 9.43
CA VAL A 110 -8.11 -11.25 8.86
C VAL A 110 -7.15 -11.02 7.69
N VAL A 111 -6.02 -11.71 7.68
CA VAL A 111 -4.99 -11.63 6.65
C VAL A 111 -4.86 -12.98 5.94
N LEU A 112 -4.92 -12.97 4.61
CA LEU A 112 -4.65 -14.14 3.77
C LEU A 112 -3.26 -14.04 3.15
N GLU A 113 -2.39 -15.02 3.42
CA GLU A 113 -1.13 -15.23 2.72
C GLU A 113 -1.17 -16.59 2.01
N LYS A 114 -0.86 -16.59 0.72
CA LYS A 114 -0.90 -17.81 -0.09
C LYS A 114 0.36 -18.65 0.00
N ARG A 115 1.43 -18.10 0.57
CA ARG A 115 2.66 -18.79 0.92
C ARG A 115 2.56 -19.39 2.32
N ASP A 116 3.46 -20.31 2.62
CA ASP A 116 3.64 -20.90 3.95
C ASP A 116 4.83 -20.31 4.74
N SER A 117 5.60 -19.44 4.09
CA SER A 117 6.94 -19.04 4.50
C SER A 117 7.32 -17.65 3.99
N PHE A 118 8.17 -16.96 4.76
CA PHE A 118 8.83 -15.73 4.34
C PHE A 118 10.25 -16.09 3.90
N SER A 119 10.53 -15.95 2.61
CA SER A 119 11.71 -16.55 1.95
C SER A 119 12.45 -15.60 1.01
N ARG A 120 12.26 -14.29 1.21
CA ARG A 120 12.91 -13.22 0.44
C ARG A 120 14.07 -12.63 1.24
N ASN A 121 15.29 -12.94 0.82
CA ASN A 121 16.53 -12.42 1.42
C ASN A 121 16.78 -10.94 1.10
N ASN A 122 16.34 -10.47 -0.09
CA ASN A 122 16.58 -9.10 -0.59
C ASN A 122 16.32 -8.01 0.48
N VAL A 123 17.17 -6.99 0.48
CA VAL A 123 17.21 -5.96 1.52
C VAL A 123 16.46 -4.69 1.08
N LEU A 124 15.62 -4.18 1.98
CA LEU A 124 14.90 -2.92 1.87
C LEU A 124 15.62 -1.83 2.65
N HIS A 125 15.88 -0.69 2.02
CA HIS A 125 16.20 0.55 2.73
C HIS A 125 14.96 1.10 3.45
N LEU A 126 15.18 1.71 4.61
CA LEU A 126 14.18 2.24 5.54
C LEU A 126 14.42 3.73 5.75
N TRP A 127 13.46 4.58 5.38
CA TRP A 127 13.52 6.01 5.69
C TRP A 127 13.46 6.23 7.22
N PRO A 128 14.04 7.32 7.75
CA PRO A 128 14.10 7.58 9.19
C PRO A 128 12.76 7.43 9.95
N PHE A 129 11.63 7.84 9.35
CA PHE A 129 10.31 7.66 9.96
C PHE A 129 9.89 6.18 10.07
N THR A 130 10.25 5.33 9.10
CA THR A 130 9.94 3.87 9.17
C THR A 130 10.81 3.18 10.22
N ILE A 131 12.07 3.60 10.38
CA ILE A 131 12.92 3.15 11.48
C ILE A 131 12.32 3.59 12.83
N HIS A 132 11.80 4.82 12.92
CA HIS A 132 11.13 5.32 14.12
C HIS A 132 9.86 4.54 14.45
N ASP A 133 8.98 4.36 13.46
CA ASP A 133 7.72 3.60 13.56
C ASP A 133 7.94 2.14 14.00
N LEU A 134 8.89 1.44 13.37
CA LEU A 134 9.26 0.07 13.75
C LEU A 134 9.93 0.00 15.13
N ARG A 135 10.75 0.98 15.51
CA ARG A 135 11.24 1.13 16.90
C ARG A 135 10.08 1.42 17.87
N GLY A 136 9.02 2.11 17.41
CA GLY A 136 7.76 2.33 18.11
C GLY A 136 7.04 1.01 18.40
N LEU A 137 6.80 0.19 17.37
CA LEU A 137 6.23 -1.16 17.48
C LEU A 137 7.14 -2.20 18.18
N GLY A 138 8.34 -1.81 18.60
CA GLY A 138 9.25 -2.66 19.37
C GLY A 138 10.14 -3.59 18.55
N ALA A 139 10.38 -3.33 17.26
CA ALA A 139 11.19 -4.14 16.35
C ALA A 139 12.52 -4.66 16.95
N LYS A 140 13.24 -3.83 17.72
CA LYS A 140 14.51 -4.20 18.39
C LYS A 140 14.37 -5.30 19.48
N LYS A 141 13.16 -5.61 19.93
CA LYS A 141 12.86 -6.78 20.81
C LYS A 141 12.74 -8.07 20.01
N PHE A 142 12.16 -8.02 18.80
CA PHE A 142 11.97 -9.16 17.91
C PHE A 142 13.21 -9.48 17.06
N TYR A 143 14.02 -8.46 16.73
CA TYR A 143 15.26 -8.57 15.97
C TYR A 143 16.33 -7.65 16.59
N GLY A 144 17.24 -8.21 17.38
CA GLY A 144 18.20 -7.42 18.17
C GLY A 144 19.18 -6.56 17.35
N LYS A 145 19.45 -6.97 16.09
CA LYS A 145 20.27 -6.20 15.12
C LYS A 145 19.54 -4.99 14.52
N PHE A 146 18.22 -4.84 14.72
CA PHE A 146 17.39 -3.86 14.01
C PHE A 146 17.91 -2.41 14.12
N CYS A 147 18.37 -1.88 12.98
CA CYS A 147 18.96 -0.55 12.84
C CYS A 147 19.93 -0.22 13.99
N ALA A 148 20.91 -1.11 14.20
CA ALA A 148 22.01 -0.92 15.15
C ALA A 148 23.12 -0.05 14.51
N GLY A 149 23.66 0.90 15.27
CA GLY A 149 24.60 1.88 14.73
C GLY A 149 23.95 2.71 13.62
N ALA A 150 24.60 2.75 12.45
CA ALA A 150 24.15 3.49 11.27
C ALA A 150 23.29 2.68 10.28
N ILE A 151 22.97 1.40 10.56
CA ILE A 151 22.21 0.54 9.65
C ILE A 151 20.80 1.12 9.41
N ASP A 152 20.49 1.42 8.15
CA ASP A 152 19.22 2.01 7.71
C ASP A 152 18.35 1.05 6.86
N HIS A 153 18.60 -0.26 6.96
CA HIS A 153 17.98 -1.27 6.09
C HIS A 153 17.65 -2.58 6.82
N ILE A 154 16.88 -3.46 6.15
CA ILE A 154 16.45 -4.78 6.66
C ILE A 154 16.08 -5.74 5.51
N SER A 155 16.39 -7.04 5.62
CA SER A 155 15.87 -8.06 4.68
C SER A 155 14.35 -8.23 4.78
N ILE A 156 13.69 -8.41 3.63
CA ILE A 156 12.21 -8.48 3.54
C ILE A 156 11.63 -9.51 4.50
N GLN A 157 12.22 -10.72 4.59
CA GLN A 157 11.75 -11.76 5.49
C GLN A 157 11.81 -11.37 6.98
N GLN A 158 12.85 -10.64 7.42
CA GLN A 158 12.95 -10.19 8.81
C GLN A 158 11.91 -9.11 9.12
N LEU A 159 11.63 -8.21 8.18
CA LEU A 159 10.54 -7.24 8.33
C LEU A 159 9.17 -7.92 8.41
N GLN A 160 8.92 -8.94 7.58
CA GLN A 160 7.70 -9.76 7.68
C GLN A 160 7.60 -10.50 9.02
N LEU A 161 8.69 -11.07 9.55
CA LEU A 161 8.70 -11.74 10.87
C LEU A 161 8.42 -10.77 12.04
N ILE A 162 9.00 -9.56 12.01
CA ILE A 162 8.76 -8.53 13.04
C ILE A 162 7.28 -8.14 13.02
N LEU A 163 6.74 -7.82 11.84
CA LEU A 163 5.35 -7.35 11.71
C LEU A 163 4.34 -8.47 11.99
N LEU A 164 4.62 -9.72 11.61
CA LEU A 164 3.77 -10.87 11.96
C LEU A 164 3.67 -11.05 13.48
N LYS A 165 4.78 -10.95 14.21
CA LYS A 165 4.77 -11.09 15.67
C LYS A 165 4.00 -9.97 16.35
N VAL A 166 4.07 -8.74 15.84
CA VAL A 166 3.24 -7.61 16.34
C VAL A 166 1.76 -7.83 15.99
N ALA A 167 1.45 -8.25 14.76
CA ALA A 167 0.09 -8.50 14.29
C ALA A 167 -0.62 -9.57 15.14
N LEU A 168 0.03 -10.71 15.39
CA LEU A 168 -0.48 -11.78 16.26
C LEU A 168 -0.74 -11.29 17.70
N ILE A 169 0.18 -10.51 18.28
CA ILE A 169 0.01 -9.90 19.61
C ILE A 169 -1.25 -9.04 19.70
N VAL A 170 -1.63 -8.34 18.62
CA VAL A 170 -2.82 -7.48 18.56
C VAL A 170 -4.04 -8.16 17.91
N ALA A 171 -4.10 -9.50 17.98
CA ALA A 171 -5.23 -10.32 17.52
C ALA A 171 -5.56 -10.24 16.02
N VAL A 172 -4.59 -9.93 15.16
CA VAL A 172 -4.73 -10.14 13.72
C VAL A 172 -4.73 -11.63 13.42
N GLU A 173 -5.81 -12.11 12.82
CA GLU A 173 -5.96 -13.49 12.37
C GLU A 173 -5.18 -13.70 11.07
N PHE A 174 -4.20 -14.63 11.04
CA PHE A 174 -3.24 -14.74 9.94
C PHE A 174 -3.22 -16.16 9.35
N HIS A 175 -3.80 -16.31 8.16
CA HIS A 175 -3.93 -17.59 7.46
C HIS A 175 -2.85 -17.75 6.39
N ILE A 176 -2.09 -18.85 6.46
CA ILE A 176 -1.09 -19.25 5.46
C ILE A 176 -1.63 -20.34 4.53
N ASN A 177 -1.07 -20.45 3.33
CA ASN A 177 -1.55 -21.32 2.24
C ASN A 177 -2.99 -21.02 1.77
N VAL A 178 -3.51 -19.81 2.01
CA VAL A 178 -4.83 -19.39 1.53
C VAL A 178 -4.67 -18.35 0.43
N GLU A 179 -4.97 -18.74 -0.81
CA GLU A 179 -4.99 -17.83 -1.96
C GLU A 179 -6.38 -17.23 -2.14
N PHE A 180 -6.46 -15.89 -2.15
CA PHE A 180 -7.64 -15.16 -2.59
C PHE A 180 -7.83 -15.33 -4.10
N VAL A 181 -9.05 -15.69 -4.52
CA VAL A 181 -9.41 -15.93 -5.92
C VAL A 181 -10.26 -14.80 -6.49
N LYS A 182 -11.34 -14.40 -5.81
CA LYS A 182 -12.19 -13.24 -6.19
C LYS A 182 -13.12 -12.82 -5.04
N LEU A 183 -13.76 -11.65 -5.18
CA LEU A 183 -14.90 -11.26 -4.34
C LEU A 183 -16.16 -12.07 -4.68
N LEU A 184 -17.02 -12.26 -3.68
CA LEU A 184 -18.36 -12.81 -3.80
C LEU A 184 -19.36 -11.75 -3.33
N GLU A 185 -20.36 -11.45 -4.17
CA GLU A 185 -21.40 -10.47 -3.85
C GLU A 185 -22.44 -11.08 -2.86
N PRO A 186 -23.02 -10.27 -1.96
CA PRO A 186 -24.19 -10.64 -1.16
C PRO A 186 -25.34 -11.14 -2.05
N PRO A 187 -26.04 -12.23 -1.70
CA PRO A 187 -27.16 -12.75 -2.50
C PRO A 187 -28.42 -11.87 -2.40
N GLU A 188 -29.33 -11.99 -3.37
CA GLU A 188 -30.52 -11.12 -3.51
C GLU A 188 -31.60 -11.35 -2.42
N ASP A 189 -31.82 -12.60 -2.00
CA ASP A 189 -33.01 -13.00 -1.22
C ASP A 189 -32.79 -12.95 0.30
N GLN A 190 -32.34 -11.81 0.84
CA GLN A 190 -32.05 -11.65 2.27
C GLN A 190 -32.72 -10.43 2.91
N THR A 191 -33.44 -10.67 4.01
CA THR A 191 -34.10 -9.65 4.84
C THR A 191 -33.14 -9.08 5.89
N ASN A 192 -32.50 -7.95 5.60
CA ASN A 192 -31.70 -7.04 6.47
C ASN A 192 -30.56 -7.62 7.34
N GLU A 193 -30.61 -8.85 7.81
CA GLU A 193 -29.56 -9.56 8.56
C GLU A 193 -28.80 -10.52 7.62
N GLY A 194 -28.47 -10.01 6.43
CA GLY A 194 -27.90 -10.78 5.33
C GLY A 194 -26.42 -11.14 5.50
N VAL A 195 -25.99 -12.15 4.75
CA VAL A 195 -24.58 -12.53 4.62
C VAL A 195 -23.90 -11.52 3.69
N GLY A 196 -23.02 -10.70 4.27
CA GLY A 196 -22.29 -9.66 3.56
C GLY A 196 -21.29 -10.17 2.52
N TRP A 197 -20.43 -9.25 2.07
CA TRP A 197 -19.38 -9.55 1.08
C TRP A 197 -18.40 -10.59 1.61
N ARG A 198 -18.04 -11.56 0.75
CA ARG A 198 -17.11 -12.65 1.10
C ARG A 198 -16.02 -12.83 0.05
N ALA A 199 -15.02 -13.66 0.36
CA ALA A 199 -13.95 -14.02 -0.56
C ALA A 199 -14.11 -15.47 -1.05
N ALA A 200 -14.05 -15.67 -2.37
CA ALA A 200 -13.72 -16.96 -2.93
C ALA A 200 -12.21 -17.20 -2.72
N ILE A 201 -11.86 -18.34 -2.14
CA ILE A 201 -10.49 -18.68 -1.75
C ILE A 201 -10.10 -20.07 -2.25
N ARG A 202 -8.80 -20.37 -2.17
CA ARG A 202 -8.21 -21.68 -2.42
C ARG A 202 -7.27 -22.03 -1.24
N PRO A 203 -7.43 -23.20 -0.59
CA PRO A 203 -8.48 -24.21 -0.82
C PRO A 203 -9.85 -23.73 -0.31
N ALA A 204 -10.94 -24.21 -0.91
CA ALA A 204 -12.27 -23.60 -0.80
C ALA A 204 -13.08 -24.05 0.44
N ASP A 205 -12.63 -25.11 1.09
CA ASP A 205 -13.11 -25.68 2.35
C ASP A 205 -12.52 -24.99 3.60
N HIS A 206 -11.51 -24.14 3.43
CA HIS A 206 -10.87 -23.43 4.54
C HIS A 206 -11.88 -22.50 5.27
N PRO A 207 -11.99 -22.52 6.61
CA PRO A 207 -13.08 -21.87 7.35
C PRO A 207 -13.33 -20.39 7.01
N VAL A 208 -12.27 -19.65 6.69
CA VAL A 208 -12.31 -18.23 6.29
C VAL A 208 -13.12 -17.96 5.00
N ALA A 209 -13.51 -18.97 4.23
CA ALA A 209 -14.47 -18.83 3.12
C ALA A 209 -15.85 -18.31 3.58
N ASN A 210 -16.18 -18.49 4.87
CA ASN A 210 -17.41 -18.02 5.49
C ASN A 210 -17.27 -16.65 6.17
N PHE A 211 -16.06 -16.07 6.25
CA PHE A 211 -15.84 -14.75 6.83
C PHE A 211 -16.36 -13.64 5.92
N ASP A 212 -17.35 -12.89 6.40
CA ASP A 212 -17.89 -11.69 5.77
C ASP A 212 -17.11 -10.44 6.20
N PHE A 213 -17.02 -9.43 5.33
CA PHE A 213 -16.23 -8.22 5.60
C PHE A 213 -16.77 -6.95 4.90
N ASP A 214 -16.64 -5.83 5.59
CA ASP A 214 -17.03 -4.48 5.12
C ASP A 214 -15.87 -3.75 4.43
N VAL A 215 -14.63 -4.22 4.66
CA VAL A 215 -13.39 -3.64 4.13
C VAL A 215 -12.51 -4.74 3.55
N VAL A 216 -11.98 -4.52 2.34
CA VAL A 216 -10.93 -5.36 1.73
C VAL A 216 -9.74 -4.54 1.24
N VAL A 217 -8.52 -5.00 1.57
CA VAL A 217 -7.27 -4.34 1.17
C VAL A 217 -6.40 -5.27 0.33
N GLY A 218 -6.07 -4.86 -0.89
CA GLY A 218 -5.06 -5.51 -1.72
C GLY A 218 -3.65 -5.09 -1.31
N ALA A 219 -2.84 -6.04 -0.85
CA ALA A 219 -1.44 -5.88 -0.47
C ALA A 219 -0.55 -7.02 -1.02
N ASP A 220 -1.02 -7.68 -2.09
CA ASP A 220 -0.44 -8.84 -2.77
C ASP A 220 0.72 -8.50 -3.74
N GLY A 221 0.97 -7.20 -3.95
CA GLY A 221 2.05 -6.67 -4.78
C GLY A 221 1.63 -6.41 -6.23
N ARG A 222 2.56 -6.57 -7.18
CA ARG A 222 2.36 -6.28 -8.63
C ARG A 222 1.05 -6.83 -9.20
N LYS A 223 0.65 -8.05 -8.80
CA LYS A 223 -0.42 -8.82 -9.46
C LYS A 223 -1.85 -8.33 -9.21
N ASN A 224 -2.10 -7.57 -8.13
CA ASN A 224 -3.42 -7.05 -7.74
C ASN A 224 -4.63 -7.94 -8.10
N SER A 225 -4.98 -8.87 -7.22
CA SER A 225 -6.19 -9.70 -7.36
C SER A 225 -7.54 -8.96 -7.20
N LEU A 226 -7.59 -7.63 -7.02
CA LEU A 226 -8.84 -6.88 -6.84
C LEU A 226 -9.31 -6.14 -8.11
N ASP A 227 -10.53 -6.45 -8.54
CA ASP A 227 -11.20 -5.84 -9.68
C ASP A 227 -11.57 -4.37 -9.46
N GLY A 228 -11.48 -3.58 -10.53
CA GLY A 228 -11.92 -2.17 -10.58
C GLY A 228 -10.78 -1.14 -10.58
N PHE A 229 -9.55 -1.56 -10.22
CA PHE A 229 -8.37 -0.70 -10.25
C PHE A 229 -7.67 -0.74 -11.60
N LYS A 230 -7.77 0.34 -12.37
CA LYS A 230 -7.02 0.51 -13.61
C LYS A 230 -5.54 0.78 -13.33
N ARG A 231 -4.67 0.40 -14.27
CA ARG A 231 -3.21 0.58 -14.17
C ARG A 231 -2.69 1.64 -15.13
N LYS A 232 -1.98 2.63 -14.59
CA LYS A 232 -1.10 3.54 -15.33
C LYS A 232 0.29 2.91 -15.43
N VAL A 233 0.83 2.83 -16.65
CA VAL A 233 2.19 2.32 -16.92
C VAL A 233 3.13 3.50 -17.13
N LEU A 234 4.08 3.69 -16.21
CA LEU A 234 5.16 4.65 -16.35
C LEU A 234 6.34 3.95 -17.04
N ARG A 235 6.34 3.99 -18.38
CA ARG A 235 7.40 3.39 -19.21
C ARG A 235 8.60 4.32 -19.30
N GLY A 236 9.71 3.91 -18.69
CA GLY A 236 11.00 4.57 -18.78
C GLY A 236 11.82 4.12 -19.99
N LYS A 237 13.13 4.38 -19.93
CA LYS A 237 14.11 3.68 -20.77
C LYS A 237 14.21 2.22 -20.32
N LEU A 238 14.69 1.35 -21.22
CA LEU A 238 15.01 -0.03 -20.88
C LEU A 238 15.97 -0.08 -19.69
N ALA A 239 15.52 -0.67 -18.58
CA ALA A 239 16.28 -0.80 -17.34
C ALA A 239 16.14 -2.22 -16.81
N ILE A 240 17.27 -2.92 -16.70
CA ILE A 240 17.32 -4.31 -16.22
C ILE A 240 18.03 -4.30 -14.87
N ALA A 241 17.34 -4.74 -13.82
CA ALA A 241 17.91 -4.88 -12.50
C ALA A 241 18.38 -6.31 -12.24
N ILE A 242 19.52 -6.44 -11.56
CA ILE A 242 20.01 -7.69 -11.00
C ILE A 242 20.07 -7.52 -9.48
N THR A 243 19.50 -8.46 -8.73
CA THR A 243 19.74 -8.59 -7.28
C THR A 243 20.52 -9.85 -7.00
N ALA A 244 21.51 -9.79 -6.11
CA ALA A 244 22.31 -10.94 -5.68
C ALA A 244 22.46 -10.92 -4.15
N ASN A 245 22.34 -12.09 -3.51
CA ASN A 245 22.64 -12.27 -2.09
C ASN A 245 23.82 -13.25 -1.95
N PHE A 246 24.85 -12.83 -1.22
CA PHE A 246 25.96 -13.70 -0.81
C PHE A 246 25.89 -13.97 0.70
N VAL A 247 26.44 -15.10 1.14
CA VAL A 247 26.47 -15.51 2.56
C VAL A 247 27.31 -14.53 3.37
N ASN A 248 26.72 -13.92 4.41
CA ASN A 248 27.47 -13.11 5.38
C ASN A 248 27.86 -13.98 6.58
N SER A 249 29.14 -14.30 6.70
CA SER A 249 29.69 -15.11 7.81
C SER A 249 29.96 -14.29 9.07
N ASN A 250 29.66 -12.98 9.05
CA ASN A 250 29.82 -12.03 10.16
C ASN A 250 31.28 -11.95 10.69
N THR A 251 32.29 -12.25 9.85
CA THR A 251 33.71 -12.17 10.23
C THR A 251 34.18 -10.72 10.38
N THR A 252 35.31 -10.52 11.06
CA THR A 252 35.93 -9.18 11.22
C THR A 252 36.47 -8.59 9.91
N ALA A 253 36.68 -9.39 8.86
CA ALA A 253 36.98 -8.89 7.52
C ALA A 253 35.72 -8.31 6.86
N GLU A 254 34.67 -9.13 6.74
CA GLU A 254 33.36 -8.71 6.21
C GLU A 254 32.79 -7.49 6.95
N ALA A 255 32.93 -7.45 8.28
CA ALA A 255 32.47 -6.36 9.11
C ALA A 255 33.11 -5.00 8.76
N ARG A 256 34.34 -4.97 8.24
CA ARG A 256 35.09 -3.75 7.90
C ARG A 256 34.80 -3.18 6.51
N VAL A 257 34.23 -3.96 5.58
CA VAL A 257 33.91 -3.50 4.22
C VAL A 257 32.81 -2.41 4.27
N GLU A 258 33.02 -1.26 3.64
CA GLU A 258 32.02 -0.19 3.64
C GLU A 258 30.80 -0.50 2.75
N GLU A 259 29.62 -0.01 3.13
CA GLU A 259 28.38 -0.16 2.35
C GLU A 259 28.31 0.85 1.19
N ILE A 260 27.57 0.52 0.13
CA ILE A 260 27.45 1.37 -1.06
C ILE A 260 26.03 1.92 -1.12
N SER A 261 25.80 3.08 -0.49
CA SER A 261 24.51 3.78 -0.43
C SER A 261 24.14 4.46 -1.76
N GLY A 262 23.80 3.69 -2.80
CA GLY A 262 23.20 4.22 -4.03
C GLY A 262 24.14 4.99 -4.96
N VAL A 263 25.33 4.45 -5.21
CA VAL A 263 26.32 5.09 -6.10
C VAL A 263 25.87 4.95 -7.56
N ALA A 264 25.14 5.96 -8.04
CA ALA A 264 24.74 6.05 -9.45
C ALA A 264 25.86 6.58 -10.35
N PHE A 265 25.86 6.17 -11.62
CA PHE A 265 26.82 6.56 -12.66
C PHE A 265 27.02 8.07 -12.75
N ILE A 266 25.94 8.84 -12.57
CA ILE A 266 25.93 10.31 -12.63
C ILE A 266 26.95 10.93 -11.65
N PHE A 267 27.14 10.33 -10.47
CA PHE A 267 27.97 10.87 -9.40
C PHE A 267 29.40 10.29 -9.35
N ASN A 268 29.61 9.05 -9.79
CA ASN A 268 30.92 8.40 -9.79
C ASN A 268 31.24 7.74 -11.14
N GLN A 269 31.26 8.54 -12.21
CA GLN A 269 31.53 8.05 -13.58
C GLN A 269 32.85 7.28 -13.68
N LYS A 270 33.89 7.69 -12.93
CA LYS A 270 35.19 7.00 -12.92
C LYS A 270 35.06 5.55 -12.46
N PHE A 271 34.38 5.29 -11.34
CA PHE A 271 34.19 3.92 -10.83
C PHE A 271 33.56 2.99 -11.87
N PHE A 272 32.52 3.45 -12.59
CA PHE A 272 31.85 2.63 -13.61
C PHE A 272 32.67 2.46 -14.91
N LEU A 273 33.44 3.46 -15.30
CA LEU A 273 34.38 3.34 -16.42
C LEU A 273 35.53 2.38 -16.07
N ASP A 274 36.08 2.47 -14.86
CA ASP A 274 37.11 1.56 -14.35
C ASP A 274 36.57 0.12 -14.20
N LEU A 275 35.32 -0.06 -13.75
CA LEU A 275 34.61 -1.35 -13.71
C LEU A 275 34.53 -1.96 -15.11
N LYS A 276 33.96 -1.22 -16.08
CA LYS A 276 33.80 -1.71 -17.45
C LYS A 276 35.14 -2.06 -18.09
N ALA A 277 36.16 -1.23 -17.91
CA ALA A 277 37.49 -1.44 -18.47
C ALA A 277 38.21 -2.68 -17.89
N LYS A 278 37.84 -3.15 -16.68
CA LYS A 278 38.50 -4.28 -16.00
C LYS A 278 37.71 -5.59 -16.02
N THR A 279 36.39 -5.53 -16.20
CA THR A 279 35.48 -6.70 -16.08
C THR A 279 34.55 -6.89 -17.30
N GLY A 280 34.40 -5.89 -18.15
CA GLY A 280 33.38 -5.82 -19.20
C GLY A 280 31.97 -5.47 -18.70
N VAL A 281 31.76 -5.39 -17.38
CA VAL A 281 30.47 -5.10 -16.74
C VAL A 281 30.13 -3.61 -16.86
N ASP A 282 29.00 -3.26 -17.46
CA ASP A 282 28.55 -1.87 -17.65
C ASP A 282 27.20 -1.61 -16.94
N LEU A 283 27.26 -0.83 -15.86
CA LEU A 283 26.14 -0.54 -14.97
C LEU A 283 25.78 0.95 -15.00
N GLU A 284 24.55 1.26 -14.58
CA GLU A 284 24.07 2.63 -14.32
C GLU A 284 24.02 2.98 -12.82
N ASN A 285 23.93 1.97 -11.95
CA ASN A 285 23.90 2.10 -10.49
C ASN A 285 24.32 0.78 -9.84
N ILE A 286 24.94 0.84 -8.66
CA ILE A 286 25.15 -0.31 -7.78
C ILE A 286 24.93 0.11 -6.31
N VAL A 287 24.23 -0.76 -5.58
CA VAL A 287 23.96 -0.65 -4.14
C VAL A 287 24.50 -1.90 -3.46
N TYR A 288 25.07 -1.75 -2.28
CA TYR A 288 25.51 -2.85 -1.40
C TYR A 288 25.07 -2.59 0.03
N TYR A 289 24.34 -3.54 0.62
CA TYR A 289 23.91 -3.55 2.01
C TYR A 289 24.37 -4.85 2.71
N LYS A 290 24.73 -4.74 4.00
CA LYS A 290 25.27 -5.81 4.83
C LYS A 290 24.29 -6.19 5.94
N ASP A 291 23.23 -6.91 5.57
CA ASP A 291 22.26 -7.47 6.53
C ASP A 291 22.65 -8.92 6.86
N ASN A 292 21.71 -9.87 6.89
CA ASN A 292 21.99 -11.30 7.08
C ASN A 292 22.64 -11.95 5.85
N THR A 293 22.59 -11.25 4.71
CA THR A 293 23.34 -11.52 3.47
C THR A 293 24.13 -10.27 3.09
N HIS A 294 25.19 -10.44 2.30
CA HIS A 294 25.77 -9.35 1.52
C HIS A 294 24.87 -9.17 0.30
N TYR A 295 23.97 -8.19 0.37
CA TYR A 295 22.98 -7.92 -0.66
C TYR A 295 23.47 -6.86 -1.63
N PHE A 296 23.41 -7.16 -2.92
CA PHE A 296 23.67 -6.23 -4.00
C PHE A 296 22.42 -6.04 -4.85
N VAL A 297 22.13 -4.79 -5.24
CA VAL A 297 21.24 -4.49 -6.35
C VAL A 297 21.91 -3.53 -7.32
N MET A 298 21.89 -3.89 -8.59
CA MET A 298 22.55 -3.16 -9.68
C MET A 298 21.64 -3.04 -10.89
N THR A 299 21.76 -1.93 -11.63
CA THR A 299 21.02 -1.75 -12.90
C THR A 299 22.00 -1.86 -14.06
N ALA A 300 21.89 -2.95 -14.82
CA ALA A 300 22.80 -3.33 -15.90
C ALA A 300 22.29 -2.89 -17.27
N LYS A 301 23.20 -2.53 -18.18
CA LYS A 301 22.85 -2.16 -19.55
C LYS A 301 22.71 -3.42 -20.40
N LYS A 302 21.60 -3.57 -21.13
CA LYS A 302 21.32 -4.71 -22.04
C LYS A 302 22.52 -5.12 -22.89
N GLN A 303 23.23 -4.15 -23.47
CA GLN A 303 24.41 -4.40 -24.29
C GLN A 303 25.53 -5.15 -23.55
N SER A 304 25.81 -4.82 -22.29
CA SER A 304 26.83 -5.51 -21.49
C SER A 304 26.39 -6.91 -21.06
N LEU A 305 25.09 -7.12 -20.86
CA LEU A 305 24.53 -8.44 -20.59
C LEU A 305 24.60 -9.38 -21.81
N LEU A 306 24.46 -8.84 -23.03
CA LEU A 306 24.70 -9.57 -24.28
C LEU A 306 26.21 -9.82 -24.49
N GLU A 307 27.06 -8.79 -24.31
CA GLU A 307 28.52 -8.89 -24.44
C GLU A 307 29.17 -9.88 -23.45
N LYS A 308 28.59 -10.05 -22.26
CA LYS A 308 29.00 -11.03 -21.24
C LYS A 308 28.26 -12.38 -21.35
N GLY A 309 27.42 -12.59 -22.36
CA GLY A 309 26.69 -13.85 -22.59
C GLY A 309 25.63 -14.19 -21.53
N VAL A 310 25.20 -13.22 -20.71
CA VAL A 310 24.12 -13.34 -19.72
C VAL A 310 22.76 -13.41 -20.40
N LEU A 311 22.59 -12.65 -21.48
CA LEU A 311 21.45 -12.74 -22.39
C LEU A 311 21.91 -13.44 -23.66
N ILE A 312 21.19 -14.49 -24.07
CA ILE A 312 21.56 -15.30 -25.24
C ILE A 312 21.18 -14.60 -26.54
N ASN A 313 19.97 -14.02 -26.61
CA ASN A 313 19.46 -13.31 -27.79
C ASN A 313 18.98 -11.90 -27.45
N ASP A 314 19.11 -10.99 -28.43
CA ASP A 314 18.53 -9.64 -28.38
C ASP A 314 17.05 -9.69 -28.79
N TYR A 315 16.16 -9.81 -27.80
CA TYR A 315 14.72 -9.63 -28.00
C TYR A 315 14.27 -8.17 -27.77
N VAL A 316 13.26 -7.75 -28.53
CA VAL A 316 12.65 -6.41 -28.45
C VAL A 316 11.72 -6.26 -27.24
N GLU A 317 11.00 -7.34 -26.90
CA GLU A 317 10.06 -7.39 -25.79
C GLU A 317 10.78 -7.77 -24.49
N THR A 318 10.55 -7.04 -23.39
CA THR A 318 11.29 -7.26 -22.13
C THR A 318 10.95 -8.59 -21.46
N GLU A 319 9.73 -9.10 -21.65
CA GLU A 319 9.29 -10.39 -21.10
C GLU A 319 10.00 -11.56 -21.79
N MET A 320 10.15 -11.53 -23.11
CA MET A 320 10.95 -12.50 -23.87
C MET A 320 12.45 -12.36 -23.58
N LEU A 321 12.95 -11.11 -23.50
CA LEU A 321 14.35 -10.81 -23.22
C LEU A 321 14.81 -11.38 -21.87
N LEU A 322 13.98 -11.23 -20.83
CA LEU A 322 14.27 -11.69 -19.46
C LEU A 322 13.64 -13.04 -19.13
N SER A 323 13.18 -13.78 -20.14
CA SER A 323 12.65 -15.14 -19.97
C SER A 323 13.75 -16.10 -19.50
N SER A 324 13.38 -17.11 -18.70
CA SER A 324 14.32 -18.13 -18.21
C SER A 324 14.95 -18.99 -19.30
N GLN A 325 14.45 -18.93 -20.54
CA GLN A 325 15.03 -19.57 -21.71
C GLN A 325 16.10 -18.70 -22.39
N ASN A 326 16.10 -17.38 -22.17
CA ASN A 326 17.04 -16.44 -22.77
C ASN A 326 18.14 -15.95 -21.81
N VAL A 327 18.00 -16.24 -20.50
CA VAL A 327 18.98 -15.90 -19.47
C VAL A 327 19.91 -17.08 -19.21
N ASN A 328 21.20 -16.91 -19.45
CA ASN A 328 22.23 -17.86 -19.03
C ASN A 328 22.54 -17.66 -17.55
N GLN A 329 22.10 -18.61 -16.71
CA GLN A 329 22.24 -18.53 -15.26
C GLN A 329 23.70 -18.57 -14.79
N GLU A 330 24.59 -19.31 -15.46
CA GLU A 330 26.01 -19.37 -15.09
C GLU A 330 26.72 -18.04 -15.38
N ALA A 331 26.47 -17.46 -16.56
CA ALA A 331 26.95 -16.13 -16.91
C ALA A 331 26.38 -15.05 -15.98
N LEU A 332 25.10 -15.15 -15.58
CA LEU A 332 24.49 -14.24 -14.60
C LEU A 332 25.18 -14.30 -13.23
N LEU A 333 25.52 -15.50 -12.75
CA LEU A 333 26.27 -15.70 -11.49
C LEU A 333 27.67 -15.08 -11.59
N SER A 334 28.39 -15.30 -12.68
CA SER A 334 29.70 -14.70 -12.94
C SER A 334 29.62 -13.17 -12.98
N TYR A 335 28.67 -12.61 -13.74
CA TYR A 335 28.45 -11.16 -13.88
C TYR A 335 28.15 -10.48 -12.53
N ALA A 336 27.28 -11.07 -11.71
CA ALA A 336 26.95 -10.55 -10.38
C ALA A 336 28.14 -10.62 -9.42
N THR A 337 28.91 -11.72 -9.45
CA THR A 337 30.12 -11.91 -8.61
C THR A 337 31.24 -10.94 -8.98
N GLU A 338 31.49 -10.71 -10.27
CA GLU A 338 32.47 -9.71 -10.73
C GLU A 338 32.10 -8.29 -10.27
N ALA A 339 30.83 -7.90 -10.45
CA ALA A 339 30.33 -6.60 -10.05
C ALA A 339 30.42 -6.37 -8.53
N ALA A 340 30.07 -7.38 -7.73
CA ALA A 340 30.13 -7.34 -6.27
C ALA A 340 31.58 -7.28 -5.74
N ASN A 341 32.48 -8.09 -6.31
CA ASN A 341 33.91 -8.07 -5.98
C ASN A 341 34.53 -6.69 -6.27
N PHE A 342 34.29 -6.14 -7.47
CA PHE A 342 34.84 -4.83 -7.84
C PHE A 342 34.25 -3.70 -6.99
N GLY A 343 32.93 -3.74 -6.76
CA GLY A 343 32.23 -2.76 -5.92
C GLY A 343 32.75 -2.69 -4.49
N THR A 344 33.07 -3.84 -3.89
CA THR A 344 33.67 -3.93 -2.55
C THR A 344 35.20 -3.89 -2.54
N HIS A 345 35.82 -3.47 -3.64
CA HIS A 345 37.28 -3.36 -3.80
C HIS A 345 38.03 -4.66 -3.43
N TYR A 346 37.43 -5.82 -3.69
CA TYR A 346 37.93 -7.15 -3.36
C TYR A 346 38.19 -7.37 -1.85
N GLN A 347 37.51 -6.63 -0.98
CA GLN A 347 37.66 -6.74 0.49
C GLN A 347 36.78 -7.83 1.12
N LEU A 348 35.73 -8.31 0.43
CA LEU A 348 34.94 -9.46 0.89
C LEU A 348 35.73 -10.76 0.64
N PRO A 349 36.05 -11.58 1.67
CA PRO A 349 36.97 -12.71 1.51
C PRO A 349 36.48 -13.81 0.56
N THR A 350 35.17 -14.06 0.52
CA THR A 350 34.55 -15.13 -0.29
C THR A 350 33.14 -14.73 -0.69
N LEU A 351 32.86 -14.65 -1.99
CA LEU A 351 31.50 -14.46 -2.52
C LEU A 351 30.83 -15.82 -2.82
N LYS A 352 30.41 -16.55 -1.79
CA LYS A 352 29.48 -17.68 -1.95
C LYS A 352 28.05 -17.14 -1.98
N PHE A 353 27.28 -17.46 -3.02
CA PHE A 353 25.84 -17.13 -3.06
C PHE A 353 25.09 -17.74 -1.86
N ALA A 354 24.12 -17.00 -1.34
CA ALA A 354 23.10 -17.52 -0.46
C ALA A 354 22.13 -18.40 -1.25
N GLU A 355 21.35 -19.23 -0.55
CA GLU A 355 20.31 -20.06 -1.16
C GLU A 355 18.97 -19.34 -1.16
N ASN A 356 18.26 -19.42 -2.28
CA ASN A 356 16.89 -18.91 -2.43
C ASN A 356 15.86 -19.99 -2.03
N HIS A 357 14.57 -19.63 -2.10
CA HIS A 357 13.44 -20.50 -1.77
C HIS A 357 13.34 -21.83 -2.56
N CYS A 358 14.10 -21.99 -3.65
CA CYS A 358 14.18 -23.21 -4.45
C CYS A 358 15.49 -24.00 -4.22
N GLY A 359 16.31 -23.62 -3.22
CA GLY A 359 17.64 -24.21 -3.00
C GLY A 359 18.68 -23.83 -4.07
N GLN A 360 18.39 -22.83 -4.90
CA GLN A 360 19.29 -22.36 -5.95
C GLN A 360 20.07 -21.12 -5.48
N PRO A 361 21.23 -20.80 -6.09
CA PRO A 361 21.95 -19.54 -5.87
C PRO A 361 21.04 -18.32 -6.01
N ASP A 362 21.04 -17.45 -5.00
CA ASP A 362 20.12 -16.32 -4.89
C ASP A 362 20.57 -15.10 -5.70
N VAL A 363 20.44 -15.23 -7.03
CA VAL A 363 20.54 -14.16 -8.02
C VAL A 363 19.27 -14.13 -8.89
N ALA A 364 18.77 -12.94 -9.21
CA ALA A 364 17.56 -12.76 -10.02
C ALA A 364 17.61 -11.48 -10.87
N MET A 365 16.96 -11.53 -12.04
CA MET A 365 16.80 -10.41 -12.97
C MET A 365 15.37 -9.87 -12.96
N PHE A 366 15.20 -8.55 -13.10
CA PHE A 366 13.89 -7.87 -13.08
C PHE A 366 13.80 -6.75 -14.12
N ASP A 367 12.60 -6.57 -14.70
CA ASP A 367 12.29 -5.43 -15.58
C ASP A 367 11.93 -4.18 -14.76
N PHE A 368 12.75 -3.14 -14.83
CA PHE A 368 12.49 -1.79 -14.29
C PHE A 368 12.03 -0.80 -15.39
N THR A 369 11.88 -1.25 -16.64
CA THR A 369 11.43 -0.40 -17.77
C THR A 369 10.00 0.09 -17.58
N ASN A 370 9.15 -0.73 -16.95
CA ASN A 370 7.73 -0.46 -16.75
C ASN A 370 7.41 -0.48 -15.26
N MET A 371 7.19 0.70 -14.66
CA MET A 371 6.67 0.84 -13.31
C MET A 371 5.16 1.04 -13.35
N TYR A 372 4.42 0.27 -12.56
CA TYR A 372 2.95 0.35 -12.52
C TYR A 372 2.45 1.16 -11.32
N ALA A 373 1.40 1.96 -11.56
CA ALA A 373 0.65 2.65 -10.51
C ALA A 373 -0.86 2.42 -10.73
N SER A 374 -1.64 2.46 -9.65
CA SER A 374 -3.10 2.50 -9.77
C SER A 374 -3.58 3.84 -10.33
N GLU A 375 -4.77 3.89 -10.92
CA GLU A 375 -5.42 5.17 -11.24
C GLU A 375 -6.03 5.85 -10.02
N ASN A 376 -6.50 5.04 -9.08
CA ASN A 376 -7.17 5.38 -7.82
C ASN A 376 -6.66 4.48 -6.69
N ALA A 377 -6.62 4.97 -5.46
CA ALA A 377 -6.19 4.20 -4.30
C ALA A 377 -7.33 3.41 -3.63
N ALA A 378 -8.57 3.88 -3.73
CA ALA A 378 -9.75 3.20 -3.21
C ALA A 378 -10.94 3.26 -4.18
N LEU A 379 -11.92 2.38 -3.95
CA LEU A 379 -13.25 2.38 -4.54
C LEU A 379 -14.23 1.75 -3.54
N ILE A 380 -15.53 2.00 -3.71
CA ILE A 380 -16.58 1.42 -2.86
C ILE A 380 -17.58 0.69 -3.75
N ARG A 381 -17.98 -0.52 -3.34
CA ARG A 381 -18.98 -1.35 -4.01
C ARG A 381 -20.21 -1.46 -3.10
N GLU A 382 -21.39 -1.54 -3.69
CA GLU A 382 -22.63 -1.74 -2.94
C GLU A 382 -23.56 -2.69 -3.67
N ARG A 383 -24.08 -3.69 -2.95
CA ARG A 383 -25.03 -4.69 -3.45
C ARG A 383 -26.03 -5.00 -2.34
N HIS A 384 -27.32 -4.97 -2.68
CA HIS A 384 -28.40 -5.39 -1.78
C HIS A 384 -28.33 -4.73 -0.38
N GLY A 385 -27.90 -3.46 -0.32
CA GLY A 385 -27.72 -2.69 0.92
C GLY A 385 -26.39 -2.90 1.66
N HIS A 386 -25.59 -3.89 1.28
CA HIS A 386 -24.27 -4.13 1.87
C HIS A 386 -23.18 -3.37 1.10
N GLN A 387 -22.49 -2.46 1.80
CA GLN A 387 -21.36 -1.69 1.27
C GLN A 387 -20.03 -2.38 1.56
N LEU A 388 -19.11 -2.32 0.61
CA LEU A 388 -17.73 -2.83 0.72
C LEU A 388 -16.75 -1.75 0.30
N LEU A 389 -15.90 -1.32 1.23
CA LEU A 389 -14.75 -0.48 0.96
C LEU A 389 -13.61 -1.33 0.40
N VAL A 390 -13.05 -0.93 -0.73
CA VAL A 390 -11.97 -1.65 -1.43
C VAL A 390 -10.77 -0.71 -1.57
N ALA A 391 -9.58 -1.11 -1.13
CA ALA A 391 -8.37 -0.28 -1.14
C ALA A 391 -7.11 -1.02 -1.60
N LEU A 392 -6.12 -0.30 -2.14
CA LEU A 392 -4.79 -0.83 -2.46
C LEU A 392 -3.69 -0.19 -1.59
N VAL A 393 -2.66 -0.98 -1.26
CA VAL A 393 -1.56 -0.62 -0.35
C VAL A 393 -0.23 -1.23 -0.79
N GLY A 394 0.86 -0.45 -0.69
CA GLY A 394 2.21 -0.91 -1.05
C GLY A 394 2.42 -1.02 -2.56
N ASP A 395 3.22 -2.00 -2.99
CA ASP A 395 3.53 -2.28 -4.40
C ASP A 395 2.26 -2.55 -5.24
N SER A 396 1.14 -2.96 -4.62
CA SER A 396 -0.14 -3.08 -5.31
C SER A 396 -0.76 -1.71 -5.65
N LEU A 397 -0.41 -0.63 -4.96
CA LEU A 397 -0.88 0.73 -5.22
C LEU A 397 0.08 1.51 -6.12
N LEU A 398 1.38 1.37 -5.88
CA LEU A 398 2.46 2.11 -6.55
C LEU A 398 3.75 1.30 -6.47
N GLU A 399 4.25 0.84 -7.62
CA GLU A 399 5.51 0.08 -7.66
C GLU A 399 6.71 0.97 -7.31
N PRO A 400 7.61 0.51 -6.42
CA PRO A 400 8.79 1.26 -6.05
C PRO A 400 9.99 0.98 -6.96
N PHE A 401 10.72 2.02 -7.35
CA PHE A 401 12.06 1.87 -7.91
C PHE A 401 13.05 1.56 -6.78
N TRP A 402 13.48 0.29 -6.67
CA TRP A 402 14.22 -0.21 -5.50
C TRP A 402 15.53 0.55 -5.19
N PRO A 403 16.34 1.00 -6.17
CA PRO A 403 17.57 1.76 -5.90
C PRO A 403 17.35 3.17 -5.32
N MET A 404 16.11 3.64 -5.19
CA MET A 404 15.74 4.86 -4.44
C MET A 404 15.16 4.55 -3.04
N GLY A 405 15.06 3.27 -2.63
CA GLY A 405 14.61 2.88 -1.30
C GLY A 405 13.17 3.30 -0.95
N THR A 406 12.32 3.55 -1.95
CA THR A 406 10.99 4.16 -1.76
C THR A 406 9.91 3.21 -1.24
N GLY A 407 10.07 1.89 -1.43
CA GLY A 407 9.01 0.89 -1.25
C GLY A 407 8.45 0.80 0.17
N CYS A 408 9.29 0.52 1.17
CA CYS A 408 8.81 0.39 2.55
C CYS A 408 8.16 1.69 3.06
N ALA A 409 8.75 2.84 2.73
CA ALA A 409 8.24 4.15 3.10
C ALA A 409 6.87 4.44 2.49
N ARG A 410 6.73 4.37 1.16
CA ARG A 410 5.47 4.67 0.47
C ARG A 410 4.40 3.62 0.78
N GLY A 411 4.79 2.37 0.97
CA GLY A 411 3.89 1.32 1.43
C GLY A 411 3.32 1.60 2.82
N PHE A 412 4.16 1.97 3.79
CA PHE A 412 3.70 2.31 5.16
C PHE A 412 2.82 3.55 5.17
N LEU A 413 3.19 4.60 4.42
CA LEU A 413 2.34 5.79 4.24
C LEU A 413 0.97 5.43 3.65
N SER A 414 0.93 4.61 2.60
CA SER A 414 -0.35 4.15 2.02
C SER A 414 -1.19 3.31 2.98
N GLY A 415 -0.58 2.56 3.89
CA GLY A 415 -1.26 1.85 4.97
C GLY A 415 -1.89 2.80 6.00
N PHE A 416 -1.15 3.85 6.42
CA PHE A 416 -1.68 4.89 7.30
C PHE A 416 -2.82 5.69 6.65
N ASP A 417 -2.70 6.01 5.35
CA ASP A 417 -3.73 6.73 4.59
C ASP A 417 -5.01 5.89 4.42
N THR A 418 -4.85 4.57 4.25
CA THR A 418 -5.97 3.63 4.21
C THR A 418 -6.58 3.39 5.60
N ALA A 419 -5.79 3.38 6.68
CA ALA A 419 -6.32 3.33 8.06
C ALA A 419 -7.12 4.60 8.43
N TRP A 420 -6.64 5.79 8.04
CA TRP A 420 -7.39 7.04 8.21
C TRP A 420 -8.73 7.05 7.47
N MET A 421 -8.74 6.51 6.24
CA MET A 421 -9.96 6.35 5.45
C MET A 421 -10.95 5.38 6.11
N VAL A 422 -10.49 4.21 6.58
CA VAL A 422 -11.34 3.23 7.29
C VAL A 422 -11.88 3.78 8.61
N ARG A 423 -11.08 4.58 9.35
CA ARG A 423 -11.57 5.34 10.51
C ARG A 423 -12.69 6.30 10.12
N SER A 424 -12.49 7.08 9.05
CA SER A 424 -13.45 8.09 8.60
C SER A 424 -14.74 7.47 8.04
N TRP A 425 -14.63 6.26 7.47
CA TRP A 425 -15.74 5.39 7.08
C TRP A 425 -16.54 4.89 8.30
N ALA A 426 -15.86 4.32 9.30
CA ALA A 426 -16.48 3.84 10.54
C ALA A 426 -17.09 4.97 11.40
N GLU A 427 -16.68 6.23 11.18
CA GLU A 427 -17.32 7.43 11.73
C GLU A 427 -18.63 7.84 11.03
N GLY A 428 -19.05 7.13 9.98
CA GLY A 428 -20.30 7.40 9.26
C GLY A 428 -20.27 8.63 8.35
N ARG A 429 -19.09 9.05 7.88
CA ARG A 429 -18.97 10.14 6.89
C ARG A 429 -19.43 9.70 5.50
N SER A 430 -19.72 10.67 4.63
CA SER A 430 -20.24 10.38 3.28
C SER A 430 -19.24 9.56 2.44
N VAL A 431 -19.75 8.53 1.77
CA VAL A 431 -19.05 7.67 0.80
C VAL A 431 -18.11 8.46 -0.12
N LEU A 432 -18.63 9.54 -0.71
CA LEU A 432 -17.90 10.34 -1.70
C LEU A 432 -16.92 11.33 -1.07
N GLU A 433 -17.11 11.71 0.19
CA GLU A 433 -16.14 12.52 0.95
C GLU A 433 -14.94 11.68 1.37
N VAL A 434 -15.18 10.47 1.88
CA VAL A 434 -14.14 9.50 2.27
C VAL A 434 -13.26 9.13 1.06
N LEU A 435 -13.86 8.89 -0.11
CA LEU A 435 -13.13 8.67 -1.36
C LEU A 435 -12.37 9.94 -1.81
N ALA A 436 -12.98 11.12 -1.74
CA ALA A 436 -12.31 12.38 -2.14
C ALA A 436 -11.11 12.72 -1.24
N GLU A 437 -11.20 12.49 0.06
CA GLU A 437 -10.09 12.63 1.00
C GLU A 437 -8.97 11.62 0.65
N ARG A 438 -9.31 10.33 0.44
CA ARG A 438 -8.32 9.28 0.12
C ARG A 438 -7.55 9.53 -1.17
N GLU A 439 -8.24 9.97 -2.22
CA GLU A 439 -7.63 10.28 -3.52
C GLU A 439 -6.86 11.61 -3.49
N SER A 440 -7.29 12.58 -2.67
CA SER A 440 -6.52 13.81 -2.42
C SER A 440 -5.16 13.51 -1.79
N ILE A 441 -5.14 12.62 -0.81
CA ILE A 441 -3.90 12.16 -0.17
C ILE A 441 -3.05 11.32 -1.13
N TYR A 442 -3.67 10.43 -1.94
CA TYR A 442 -2.94 9.56 -2.88
C TYR A 442 -2.07 10.35 -3.86
N ARG A 443 -2.54 11.50 -4.36
CA ARG A 443 -1.78 12.37 -5.27
C ARG A 443 -0.43 12.85 -4.71
N LEU A 444 -0.25 12.88 -3.39
CA LEU A 444 1.02 13.23 -2.75
C LEU A 444 2.02 12.07 -2.75
N LEU A 445 1.53 10.82 -2.72
CA LEU A 445 2.36 9.63 -2.45
C LEU A 445 3.51 9.42 -3.46
N PRO A 446 3.34 9.58 -4.79
CA PRO A 446 4.45 9.44 -5.75
C PRO A 446 5.53 10.53 -5.64
N GLN A 447 5.20 11.65 -5.01
CA GLN A 447 6.07 12.82 -4.83
C GLN A 447 6.89 12.76 -3.54
N THR A 448 6.54 11.88 -2.60
CA THR A 448 7.17 11.79 -1.28
C THR A 448 8.68 11.51 -1.36
N THR A 449 9.45 12.21 -0.54
CA THR A 449 10.86 11.95 -0.25
C THR A 449 11.10 12.15 1.25
N PRO A 450 12.25 11.73 1.82
CA PRO A 450 12.59 12.04 3.21
C PRO A 450 12.63 13.54 3.51
N GLU A 451 12.79 14.40 2.50
CA GLU A 451 12.91 15.87 2.63
C GLU A 451 11.56 16.57 2.77
N ASN A 452 10.53 16.14 2.04
CA ASN A 452 9.25 16.87 1.94
C ASN A 452 8.15 16.38 2.91
N ILE A 453 8.31 15.18 3.48
CA ILE A 453 7.47 14.72 4.61
C ILE A 453 7.84 15.43 5.92
N ALA A 454 6.90 15.48 6.87
CA ALA A 454 7.12 16.12 8.17
C ALA A 454 8.29 15.46 8.93
N LYS A 455 9.15 16.26 9.55
CA LYS A 455 10.40 15.77 10.17
C LYS A 455 10.25 15.29 11.62
N ASN A 456 9.14 15.61 12.30
CA ASN A 456 8.92 15.23 13.69
C ASN A 456 8.23 13.86 13.78
N PHE A 457 9.03 12.80 13.78
CA PHE A 457 8.53 11.42 13.73
C PHE A 457 7.86 10.93 15.04
N ASP A 458 8.00 11.65 16.16
CA ASP A 458 7.25 11.37 17.40
C ASP A 458 5.77 11.74 17.29
N LEU A 459 5.41 12.67 16.39
CA LEU A 459 4.03 13.10 16.17
C LEU A 459 3.31 12.28 15.08
N TYR A 460 3.97 11.33 14.42
CA TYR A 460 3.38 10.55 13.32
C TYR A 460 2.25 9.63 13.81
N THR A 461 1.01 9.95 13.43
CA THR A 461 -0.18 9.11 13.64
C THR A 461 -0.77 8.68 12.29
N ILE A 462 -1.91 8.00 12.29
CA ILE A 462 -2.66 7.76 11.04
C ILE A 462 -3.20 9.07 10.42
N ASP A 463 -3.30 10.16 11.19
CA ASP A 463 -3.68 11.49 10.71
C ASP A 463 -2.71 11.99 9.61
N PRO A 464 -3.17 12.21 8.36
CA PRO A 464 -2.33 12.65 7.25
C PRO A 464 -1.64 14.00 7.52
N SER A 465 -2.24 14.88 8.34
CA SER A 465 -1.66 16.19 8.66
C SER A 465 -0.38 16.08 9.51
N SER A 466 -0.22 14.98 10.25
CA SER A 466 1.02 14.70 11.01
C SER A 466 2.19 14.27 10.12
N ARG A 467 1.94 13.95 8.84
CA ARG A 467 2.89 13.31 7.92
C ARG A 467 3.18 14.15 6.67
N TYR A 468 2.16 14.77 6.08
CA TYR A 468 2.28 15.55 4.85
C TYR A 468 2.24 17.05 5.12
N THR A 469 3.36 17.74 4.85
CA THR A 469 3.54 19.18 5.14
C THR A 469 2.64 20.09 4.31
N ASN A 470 2.42 19.74 3.03
CA ASN A 470 1.58 20.48 2.08
C ASN A 470 0.27 19.74 1.82
N LEU A 471 -0.41 19.28 2.88
CA LEU A 471 -1.66 18.53 2.75
C LEU A 471 -2.80 19.43 2.25
N ASN A 472 -3.38 19.08 1.10
CA ASN A 472 -4.67 19.58 0.66
C ASN A 472 -5.64 18.39 0.51
N SER A 473 -6.39 18.09 1.57
CA SER A 473 -7.37 16.99 1.64
C SER A 473 -8.62 17.21 0.78
N THR A 474 -8.81 18.39 0.19
CA THR A 474 -9.96 18.74 -0.66
C THR A 474 -9.57 19.02 -2.12
N CYS A 475 -8.35 18.65 -2.54
CA CYS A 475 -7.91 18.83 -3.93
C CYS A 475 -8.62 17.90 -4.93
N VAL A 476 -9.28 16.85 -4.43
CA VAL A 476 -10.34 16.10 -5.10
C VAL A 476 -11.67 16.52 -4.47
N ARG A 477 -12.71 16.72 -5.29
CA ARG A 477 -14.08 16.98 -4.81
C ARG A 477 -14.93 15.70 -4.91
N PRO A 478 -15.93 15.48 -4.03
CA PRO A 478 -16.83 14.32 -4.07
C PRO A 478 -17.39 13.98 -5.47
N ASN A 479 -17.80 15.01 -6.22
CA ASN A 479 -18.35 14.86 -7.58
C ASN A 479 -17.36 14.21 -8.57
N GLN A 480 -16.04 14.32 -8.34
CA GLN A 480 -15.00 13.75 -9.21
C GLN A 480 -14.80 12.25 -8.96
N VAL A 481 -15.13 11.75 -7.76
CA VAL A 481 -14.94 10.34 -7.36
C VAL A 481 -16.23 9.50 -7.44
N HIS A 482 -17.34 10.05 -7.94
CA HIS A 482 -18.58 9.29 -8.13
C HIS A 482 -18.39 8.02 -9.00
N HIS A 483 -17.44 8.04 -9.93
CA HIS A 483 -17.09 6.87 -10.76
C HIS A 483 -16.38 5.73 -9.99
N LEU A 484 -15.98 5.97 -8.74
CA LEU A 484 -15.38 5.00 -7.81
C LEU A 484 -16.41 4.40 -6.84
N TYR A 485 -17.68 4.80 -6.92
CA TYR A 485 -18.78 4.23 -6.15
C TYR A 485 -19.66 3.38 -7.09
N ILE A 486 -19.66 2.06 -6.89
CA ILE A 486 -20.07 1.07 -7.89
C ILE A 486 -21.31 0.29 -7.41
N THR A 487 -22.49 0.74 -7.82
CA THR A 487 -23.82 0.23 -7.43
C THR A 487 -24.49 -0.70 -8.46
N GLY A 488 -23.80 -1.06 -9.56
CA GLY A 488 -24.32 -1.94 -10.62
C GLY A 488 -24.28 -3.45 -10.26
N GLU A 489 -23.88 -4.29 -11.20
CA GLU A 489 -23.51 -5.71 -10.97
C GLU A 489 -21.98 -5.88 -11.06
N LEU A 490 -21.42 -7.01 -10.59
CA LEU A 490 -20.05 -7.41 -10.97
C LEU A 490 -20.01 -7.88 -12.43
N ASN A 491 -20.03 -6.91 -13.35
CA ASN A 491 -19.70 -7.13 -14.75
C ASN A 491 -18.31 -7.76 -14.84
N HIS A 492 -18.25 -9.06 -15.11
CA HIS A 492 -17.02 -9.77 -15.43
C HIS A 492 -16.36 -9.06 -16.62
N CYS A 493 -15.18 -8.48 -16.42
CA CYS A 493 -14.41 -7.84 -17.48
C CYS A 493 -13.70 -8.92 -18.31
N SER A 494 -14.49 -9.75 -19.00
CA SER A 494 -13.98 -10.73 -19.97
C SER A 494 -13.27 -9.98 -21.08
N LEU A 495 -11.95 -10.19 -21.19
CA LEU A 495 -11.11 -9.62 -22.25
C LEU A 495 -11.27 -10.44 -23.54
N GLU A 496 -12.53 -10.63 -23.95
CA GLU A 496 -12.94 -11.36 -25.15
C GLU A 496 -13.66 -10.43 -26.13
N ARG A 497 -13.60 -10.77 -27.43
CA ARG A 497 -13.99 -9.88 -28.52
C ARG A 497 -15.51 -9.79 -28.66
N ALA A 498 -16.01 -8.59 -28.89
CA ALA A 498 -17.45 -8.31 -28.93
C ALA A 498 -18.17 -8.93 -30.13
N VAL A 499 -19.23 -9.72 -29.88
CA VAL A 499 -20.26 -10.11 -30.86
C VAL A 499 -21.66 -10.06 -30.21
N THR A 500 -22.33 -8.92 -30.44
CA THR A 500 -23.80 -8.71 -30.55
C THR A 500 -24.84 -9.50 -29.71
N ILE A 501 -25.71 -8.69 -29.04
CA ILE A 501 -27.20 -8.71 -29.10
C ILE A 501 -28.07 -9.36 -27.96
N ARG A 502 -29.06 -8.55 -27.50
CA ARG A 502 -30.33 -8.80 -26.76
C ARG A 502 -30.37 -9.11 -25.24
N ARG A 503 -31.07 -8.22 -24.52
CA ARG A 503 -31.93 -8.50 -23.33
C ARG A 503 -33.33 -8.95 -23.81
N PRO A 504 -34.17 -9.64 -23.00
CA PRO A 504 -35.10 -9.01 -22.03
C PRO A 504 -35.02 -9.61 -20.60
N ILE A 505 -35.17 -8.82 -19.52
CA ILE A 505 -36.39 -8.47 -18.75
C ILE A 505 -36.95 -9.56 -17.80
N ASN A 506 -37.03 -9.16 -16.52
CA ASN A 506 -37.67 -9.71 -15.31
C ASN A 506 -38.69 -10.86 -15.41
N GLN A 507 -38.60 -11.81 -14.46
CA GLN A 507 -39.70 -12.16 -13.54
C GLN A 507 -39.16 -12.91 -12.30
N LYS A 508 -39.79 -12.70 -11.13
CA LYS A 508 -39.56 -13.48 -9.89
C LYS A 508 -40.56 -14.63 -9.77
N LYS A 509 -40.09 -15.81 -9.36
CA LYS A 509 -40.69 -16.64 -8.29
C LYS A 509 -39.88 -17.92 -8.05
N ASP A 510 -39.80 -18.27 -6.77
CA ASP A 510 -39.56 -19.59 -6.15
C ASP A 510 -38.32 -20.41 -6.57
N CYS A 511 -37.78 -21.20 -5.62
CA CYS A 511 -36.48 -21.86 -5.75
C CYS A 511 -36.51 -23.16 -6.58
N GLU A 512 -36.94 -23.09 -7.84
CA GLU A 512 -36.67 -24.16 -8.80
C GLU A 512 -35.20 -24.12 -9.27
N ILE A 513 -34.51 -25.26 -9.20
CA ILE A 513 -33.21 -25.43 -9.85
C ILE A 513 -33.44 -25.41 -11.36
N ARG A 514 -33.19 -24.24 -11.98
CA ARG A 514 -33.38 -23.99 -13.43
C ARG A 514 -32.93 -25.22 -14.25
N PRO A 515 -33.81 -25.88 -15.02
CA PRO A 515 -33.51 -27.16 -15.67
C PRO A 515 -32.27 -27.16 -16.57
N SER A 516 -31.90 -26.01 -17.14
CA SER A 516 -30.65 -25.83 -17.90
C SER A 516 -29.39 -26.03 -17.05
N ARG A 517 -29.40 -25.58 -15.78
CA ARG A 517 -28.29 -25.78 -14.82
C ARG A 517 -28.19 -27.23 -14.37
N LEU A 518 -29.33 -27.86 -14.10
CA LEU A 518 -29.41 -29.28 -13.75
C LEU A 518 -28.90 -30.17 -14.90
N LEU A 519 -29.39 -29.94 -16.12
CA LEU A 519 -28.93 -30.62 -17.34
C LEU A 519 -27.42 -30.46 -17.58
N THR A 520 -26.88 -29.26 -17.36
CA THR A 520 -25.44 -28.98 -17.51
C THR A 520 -24.61 -29.71 -16.45
N TRP A 521 -25.09 -29.80 -15.20
CA TRP A 521 -24.43 -30.57 -14.16
C TRP A 521 -24.47 -32.07 -14.47
N CYS A 522 -25.63 -32.64 -14.79
CA CYS A 522 -25.77 -34.06 -15.12
C CYS A 522 -24.83 -34.46 -16.28
N LYS A 523 -24.84 -33.70 -17.39
CA LYS A 523 -23.92 -33.88 -18.52
C LYS A 523 -22.46 -33.98 -18.10
N LYS A 524 -22.01 -33.13 -17.17
CA LYS A 524 -20.64 -33.08 -16.69
C LYS A 524 -20.29 -34.21 -15.70
N GLN A 525 -21.26 -34.77 -14.97
CA GLN A 525 -20.99 -35.90 -14.07
C GLN A 525 -20.94 -37.23 -14.81
N THR A 526 -21.74 -37.41 -15.87
CA THR A 526 -21.70 -38.62 -16.71
C THR A 526 -20.76 -38.51 -17.92
N GLU A 527 -19.93 -37.46 -17.97
CA GLU A 527 -18.94 -37.27 -19.04
C GLU A 527 -17.85 -38.35 -18.95
N GLY A 528 -17.64 -39.09 -20.05
CA GLY A 528 -16.67 -40.19 -20.13
C GLY A 528 -17.22 -41.60 -19.86
N TYR A 529 -18.50 -41.75 -19.53
CA TYR A 529 -19.13 -43.08 -19.40
C TYR A 529 -19.52 -43.66 -20.76
N ARG A 530 -19.26 -44.96 -20.97
CA ARG A 530 -19.67 -45.69 -22.17
C ARG A 530 -21.20 -45.59 -22.36
N ASN A 531 -21.62 -45.23 -23.57
CA ASN A 531 -23.01 -45.17 -24.03
C ASN A 531 -24.00 -44.32 -23.20
N VAL A 532 -23.51 -43.43 -22.33
CA VAL A 532 -24.34 -42.42 -21.65
C VAL A 532 -24.24 -41.07 -22.37
N SER A 533 -25.33 -40.62 -23.01
CA SER A 533 -25.39 -39.34 -23.73
C SER A 533 -26.61 -38.52 -23.27
N ILE A 534 -26.44 -37.75 -22.20
CA ILE A 534 -27.51 -36.90 -21.66
C ILE A 534 -27.75 -35.72 -22.59
N LYS A 535 -28.90 -35.70 -23.25
CA LYS A 535 -29.32 -34.61 -24.16
C LYS A 535 -30.42 -33.75 -23.54
N ASP A 536 -31.30 -34.37 -22.76
CA ASP A 536 -32.46 -33.78 -22.09
C ASP A 536 -32.58 -34.24 -20.61
N LEU A 537 -33.69 -33.89 -19.96
CA LEU A 537 -34.08 -34.38 -18.63
C LEU A 537 -35.34 -35.27 -18.72
N THR A 538 -35.43 -36.07 -19.79
CA THR A 538 -36.62 -36.87 -20.15
C THR A 538 -36.22 -38.20 -20.78
N SER A 539 -35.98 -38.24 -22.09
CA SER A 539 -35.65 -39.47 -22.83
C SER A 539 -34.31 -40.06 -22.42
N SER A 540 -33.32 -39.21 -22.08
CA SER A 540 -31.94 -39.60 -21.73
C SER A 540 -31.81 -40.47 -20.48
N TRP A 541 -32.89 -40.61 -19.70
CA TRP A 541 -32.90 -41.33 -18.43
C TRP A 541 -33.78 -42.60 -18.48
N LYS A 542 -34.55 -42.82 -19.56
CA LYS A 542 -35.47 -43.97 -19.70
C LYS A 542 -34.75 -45.32 -19.66
N SER A 543 -33.48 -45.38 -20.06
CA SER A 543 -32.66 -46.61 -20.08
C SER A 543 -32.01 -46.98 -18.74
N GLY A 544 -32.19 -46.17 -17.68
CA GLY A 544 -31.61 -46.41 -16.35
C GLY A 544 -30.10 -46.14 -16.24
N ILE A 545 -29.31 -46.53 -17.25
CA ILE A 545 -27.84 -46.47 -17.25
C ILE A 545 -27.27 -45.07 -16.97
N ALA A 546 -27.98 -43.99 -17.34
CA ALA A 546 -27.59 -42.61 -16.98
C ALA A 546 -27.68 -42.31 -15.48
N LEU A 547 -28.64 -42.92 -14.75
CA LEU A 547 -28.69 -42.86 -13.28
C LEU A 547 -27.59 -43.75 -12.67
N CYS A 548 -27.36 -44.94 -13.22
CA CYS A 548 -26.26 -45.82 -12.77
C CYS A 548 -24.90 -45.12 -12.85
N ALA A 549 -24.61 -44.43 -13.96
CA ALA A 549 -23.39 -43.64 -14.14
C ALA A 549 -23.29 -42.47 -13.15
N LEU A 550 -24.41 -41.79 -12.88
CA LEU A 550 -24.46 -40.69 -11.90
C LEU A 550 -24.18 -41.18 -10.47
N ILE A 551 -24.73 -42.33 -10.08
CA ILE A 551 -24.49 -42.96 -8.77
C ILE A 551 -23.02 -43.43 -8.67
N HIS A 552 -22.54 -44.19 -9.65
CA HIS A 552 -21.15 -44.69 -9.71
C HIS A 552 -20.13 -43.55 -9.67
N ARG A 553 -20.43 -42.37 -10.24
CA ARG A 553 -19.54 -41.20 -10.20
C ARG A 553 -19.25 -40.68 -8.78
N PHE A 554 -20.19 -40.84 -7.84
CA PHE A 554 -20.05 -40.34 -6.46
C PHE A 554 -19.80 -41.45 -5.43
N LYS A 555 -20.29 -42.67 -5.67
CA LYS A 555 -19.99 -43.88 -4.89
C LYS A 555 -19.78 -45.08 -5.85
N PRO A 556 -18.58 -45.28 -6.41
CA PRO A 556 -18.34 -46.37 -7.36
C PRO A 556 -18.55 -47.76 -6.74
N GLN A 557 -18.36 -47.89 -5.42
CA GLN A 557 -18.55 -49.15 -4.69
C GLN A 557 -20.00 -49.67 -4.62
N LEU A 558 -20.99 -48.92 -5.11
CA LEU A 558 -22.40 -49.32 -5.08
C LEU A 558 -22.90 -49.99 -6.37
N ILE A 559 -22.23 -49.80 -7.51
CA ILE A 559 -22.66 -50.30 -8.82
C ILE A 559 -21.41 -50.72 -9.59
N ASP A 560 -21.28 -52.00 -9.94
CA ASP A 560 -20.31 -52.40 -10.97
C ASP A 560 -20.83 -51.93 -12.33
N PHE A 561 -20.46 -50.71 -12.73
CA PHE A 561 -20.92 -50.12 -13.97
C PHE A 561 -20.42 -50.88 -15.20
N ASP A 562 -19.26 -51.53 -15.12
CA ASP A 562 -18.71 -52.28 -16.25
C ASP A 562 -19.44 -53.60 -16.50
N SER A 563 -20.17 -54.13 -15.50
CA SER A 563 -21.06 -55.30 -15.63
C SER A 563 -22.42 -55.02 -16.30
N LEU A 564 -22.84 -53.76 -16.41
CA LEU A 564 -24.21 -53.42 -16.87
C LEU A 564 -24.38 -53.65 -18.38
N ASN A 565 -25.47 -54.36 -18.74
CA ASN A 565 -25.95 -54.51 -20.11
C ASN A 565 -26.84 -53.31 -20.49
N GLU A 566 -26.70 -52.80 -21.70
CA GLU A 566 -27.43 -51.61 -22.15
C GLU A 566 -28.89 -51.92 -22.55
N GLU A 567 -29.17 -53.12 -23.05
CA GLU A 567 -30.52 -53.51 -23.49
C GLU A 567 -31.48 -53.74 -22.31
N ASP A 568 -30.96 -54.04 -21.12
CA ASP A 568 -31.71 -54.33 -19.89
C ASP A 568 -32.21 -53.04 -19.17
N HIS A 569 -32.77 -52.10 -19.94
CA HIS A 569 -33.30 -50.80 -19.47
C HIS A 569 -34.08 -50.89 -18.15
N ARG A 570 -34.94 -51.90 -18.02
CA ARG A 570 -35.82 -52.10 -16.86
C ARG A 570 -35.06 -52.53 -15.60
N ALA A 571 -34.05 -53.39 -15.74
CA ALA A 571 -33.22 -53.81 -14.62
C ALA A 571 -32.29 -52.68 -14.16
N ASN A 572 -31.65 -51.98 -15.11
CA ASN A 572 -30.79 -50.82 -14.82
C ASN A 572 -31.55 -49.71 -14.08
N LEU A 573 -32.77 -49.38 -14.55
CA LEU A 573 -33.59 -48.35 -13.92
C LEU A 573 -34.04 -48.77 -12.51
N GLN A 574 -34.46 -50.02 -12.32
CA GLN A 574 -34.85 -50.52 -11.00
C GLN A 574 -33.65 -50.51 -10.03
N LEU A 575 -32.50 -51.04 -10.43
CA LEU A 575 -31.26 -51.03 -9.64
C LEU A 575 -30.86 -49.63 -9.20
N ALA A 576 -30.93 -48.65 -10.11
CA ALA A 576 -30.63 -47.26 -9.80
C ALA A 576 -31.63 -46.65 -8.81
N LEU A 577 -32.92 -46.96 -8.91
CA LEU A 577 -33.96 -46.49 -7.99
C LEU A 577 -33.84 -47.13 -6.60
N ASP A 578 -33.63 -48.44 -6.53
CA ASP A 578 -33.49 -49.17 -5.27
C ASP A 578 -32.28 -48.67 -4.47
N ILE A 579 -31.13 -48.46 -5.14
CA ILE A 579 -29.94 -47.86 -4.53
C ILE A 579 -30.20 -46.39 -4.13
N SER A 580 -30.97 -45.63 -4.93
CA SER A 580 -31.30 -44.24 -4.60
C SER A 580 -32.12 -44.12 -3.31
N GLU A 581 -33.03 -45.05 -3.08
CA GLU A 581 -33.82 -45.11 -1.85
C GLU A 581 -32.97 -45.59 -0.66
N GLN A 582 -32.22 -46.69 -0.82
CA GLN A 582 -31.45 -47.31 0.27
C GLN A 582 -30.23 -46.49 0.72
N GLU A 583 -29.42 -45.97 -0.20
CA GLU A 583 -28.13 -45.34 0.12
C GLU A 583 -28.18 -43.81 0.21
N PHE A 584 -29.25 -43.18 -0.28
CA PHE A 584 -29.41 -41.72 -0.31
C PHE A 584 -30.77 -41.21 0.22
N GLY A 585 -31.72 -42.10 0.56
CA GLY A 585 -33.07 -41.72 1.03
C GLY A 585 -33.94 -41.04 -0.04
N ILE A 586 -33.55 -41.12 -1.31
CA ILE A 586 -34.24 -40.44 -2.41
C ILE A 586 -35.39 -41.33 -2.89
N GLN A 587 -36.58 -41.08 -2.33
CA GLN A 587 -37.82 -41.74 -2.73
C GLN A 587 -37.97 -41.84 -4.27
N PRO A 588 -38.26 -43.05 -4.81
CA PRO A 588 -38.30 -43.29 -6.25
C PRO A 588 -39.50 -42.59 -6.90
N PHE A 589 -39.32 -42.14 -8.15
CA PHE A 589 -40.30 -41.30 -8.85
C PHE A 589 -41.32 -42.09 -9.70
N THR A 590 -41.15 -43.41 -9.77
CA THR A 590 -42.04 -44.40 -10.39
C THR A 590 -42.01 -45.68 -9.54
N SER A 591 -43.07 -46.46 -9.58
CA SER A 591 -43.15 -47.79 -8.95
C SER A 591 -42.91 -48.91 -9.97
N ALA A 592 -42.40 -50.05 -9.51
CA ALA A 592 -42.15 -51.22 -10.36
C ALA A 592 -43.42 -51.77 -11.08
N LYS A 593 -44.63 -51.32 -10.70
CA LYS A 593 -45.91 -51.73 -11.29
C LYS A 593 -46.34 -50.87 -12.50
N GLU A 594 -45.74 -49.71 -12.70
CA GLU A 594 -46.03 -48.82 -13.84
C GLU A 594 -45.23 -49.21 -15.11
N GLN A 595 -44.33 -50.21 -15.02
CA GLN A 595 -43.38 -50.62 -16.08
C GLN A 595 -44.01 -51.37 -17.28
N SER A 596 -45.32 -51.27 -17.52
CA SER A 596 -46.02 -51.99 -18.60
C SER A 596 -46.78 -51.10 -19.59
N THR A 597 -46.94 -49.81 -19.32
CA THR A 597 -47.46 -48.83 -20.29
C THR A 597 -46.31 -48.06 -20.95
N ASN A 598 -46.43 -47.79 -22.25
CA ASN A 598 -45.39 -47.11 -23.03
C ASN A 598 -45.49 -45.58 -22.91
N GLU A 599 -45.69 -45.09 -21.68
CA GLU A 599 -45.93 -43.68 -21.38
C GLU A 599 -44.62 -42.90 -21.19
N GLU A 600 -44.67 -41.59 -21.42
CA GLU A 600 -43.51 -40.73 -21.22
C GLU A 600 -43.32 -40.40 -19.74
N LEU A 601 -42.13 -40.68 -19.20
CA LEU A 601 -41.75 -40.29 -17.84
C LEU A 601 -41.98 -38.79 -17.64
N ASP A 602 -42.80 -38.43 -16.65
CA ASP A 602 -43.10 -37.04 -16.32
C ASP A 602 -41.81 -36.27 -16.01
N LYS A 603 -41.49 -35.34 -16.91
CA LYS A 603 -40.36 -34.42 -16.85
C LYS A 603 -40.26 -33.73 -15.48
N SER A 604 -41.39 -33.40 -14.86
CA SER A 604 -41.47 -32.75 -13.56
C SER A 604 -40.94 -33.65 -12.45
N ARG A 605 -41.33 -34.93 -12.47
CA ARG A 605 -40.84 -35.96 -11.53
C ARG A 605 -39.36 -36.26 -11.73
N VAL A 606 -38.91 -36.42 -12.97
CA VAL A 606 -37.49 -36.66 -13.30
C VAL A 606 -36.62 -35.48 -12.85
N ILE A 607 -37.06 -34.24 -13.09
CA ILE A 607 -36.38 -33.03 -12.61
C ILE A 607 -36.35 -32.97 -11.08
N ALA A 608 -37.45 -33.27 -10.39
CA ALA A 608 -37.49 -33.28 -8.92
C ALA A 608 -36.57 -34.34 -8.30
N PHE A 609 -36.49 -35.53 -8.89
CA PHE A 609 -35.60 -36.62 -8.46
C PHE A 609 -34.13 -36.26 -8.67
N LEU A 610 -33.77 -35.80 -9.88
CA LEU A 610 -32.41 -35.36 -10.21
C LEU A 610 -31.99 -34.10 -9.43
N SER A 611 -32.95 -33.24 -9.04
CA SER A 611 -32.69 -32.10 -8.16
C SER A 611 -32.21 -32.53 -6.79
N LYS A 612 -32.80 -33.57 -6.19
CA LYS A 612 -32.32 -34.13 -4.90
C LYS A 612 -30.88 -34.66 -5.03
N PHE A 613 -30.55 -35.36 -6.12
CA PHE A 613 -29.17 -35.75 -6.44
C PHE A 613 -28.23 -34.52 -6.55
N TYR A 614 -28.65 -33.47 -7.26
CA TYR A 614 -27.87 -32.24 -7.38
C TYR A 614 -27.67 -31.54 -6.03
N GLU A 615 -28.66 -31.55 -5.13
CA GLU A 615 -28.53 -30.94 -3.80
C GLU A 615 -27.64 -31.74 -2.85
N LEU A 616 -27.67 -33.08 -2.92
CA LEU A 616 -26.82 -33.97 -2.12
C LEU A 616 -25.35 -33.95 -2.55
N PHE A 617 -25.08 -33.80 -3.86
CA PHE A 617 -23.73 -33.91 -4.42
C PHE A 617 -23.10 -32.59 -4.91
N ARG A 618 -23.76 -31.43 -4.71
CA ARG A 618 -23.15 -30.12 -5.04
C ARG A 618 -22.04 -29.77 -4.04
N GLY A 619 -20.79 -29.85 -4.52
CA GLY A 619 -19.61 -29.50 -3.72
C GLY A 619 -18.92 -30.69 -3.04
N SER A 620 -19.46 -31.90 -3.15
CA SER A 620 -18.76 -33.12 -2.75
C SER A 620 -17.47 -33.28 -3.59
N PRO A 621 -16.31 -33.56 -2.98
CA PRO A 621 -15.11 -33.90 -3.73
C PRO A 621 -15.31 -35.25 -4.44
N LEU A 622 -14.86 -35.35 -5.69
CA LEU A 622 -14.90 -36.61 -6.43
C LEU A 622 -13.88 -37.60 -5.82
N PRO A 623 -14.21 -38.90 -5.72
CA PRO A 623 -13.22 -39.93 -5.44
C PRO A 623 -12.05 -39.87 -6.42
N ALA A 624 -10.83 -40.18 -5.94
CA ALA A 624 -9.65 -40.22 -6.79
C ALA A 624 -9.80 -41.36 -7.83
N LEU A 625 -10.04 -41.00 -9.09
CA LEU A 625 -10.15 -41.96 -10.18
C LEU A 625 -8.75 -42.52 -10.49
N GLU A 626 -8.54 -43.80 -10.19
CA GLU A 626 -7.33 -44.52 -10.60
C GLU A 626 -7.30 -44.64 -12.13
N THR A 627 -6.60 -43.71 -12.80
CA THR A 627 -6.29 -43.87 -14.23
C THR A 627 -5.32 -45.03 -14.39
N ARG A 628 -5.88 -46.21 -14.67
CA ARG A 628 -5.14 -47.39 -15.18
C ARG A 628 -4.33 -46.96 -16.40
N LYS A 629 -3.03 -46.74 -16.21
CA LYS A 629 -2.09 -46.67 -17.31
C LYS A 629 -1.91 -48.07 -17.88
N LEU A 630 -1.93 -48.17 -19.20
CA LEU A 630 -1.56 -49.38 -19.91
C LEU A 630 -0.03 -49.40 -20.08
N ASP A 631 0.68 -49.72 -19.00
CA ASP A 631 2.12 -50.05 -19.03
C ASP A 631 2.24 -51.58 -18.89
N GLU A 632 2.70 -52.27 -19.93
CA GLU A 632 2.79 -53.74 -19.95
C GLU A 632 4.05 -54.25 -19.21
N ASN A 633 3.97 -55.46 -18.63
CA ASN A 633 5.10 -56.31 -18.23
C ASN A 633 6.04 -55.73 -17.13
N LYS A 634 6.01 -56.14 -15.85
CA LYS A 634 5.89 -57.53 -15.34
C LYS A 634 5.57 -57.62 -13.82
N GLU A 635 5.27 -58.84 -13.40
CA GLU A 635 5.00 -59.32 -12.04
C GLU A 635 6.25 -59.25 -11.10
N CYS A 636 6.21 -59.45 -9.77
CA CYS A 636 5.19 -60.06 -8.90
C CYS A 636 5.23 -59.57 -7.42
N TYR A 637 4.21 -59.96 -6.65
CA TYR A 637 3.98 -59.86 -5.18
C TYR A 637 4.94 -60.73 -4.32
N PRO A 638 4.85 -60.82 -2.95
CA PRO A 638 3.89 -60.26 -1.96
C PRO A 638 4.53 -59.37 -0.85
N SER A 639 3.88 -58.37 -0.25
CA SER A 639 2.68 -58.34 0.65
C SER A 639 2.92 -58.72 2.12
N LYS A 640 2.62 -57.78 3.05
CA LYS A 640 1.76 -57.89 4.27
C LYS A 640 2.08 -56.78 5.31
N GLU A 641 1.12 -55.91 5.67
CA GLU A 641 0.30 -55.92 6.92
C GLU A 641 1.05 -55.36 8.17
N ILE A 642 0.46 -54.64 9.15
CA ILE A 642 -0.96 -54.29 9.46
C ILE A 642 -1.05 -53.02 10.36
N ARG A 643 -2.17 -52.27 10.25
CA ARG A 643 -2.86 -51.31 11.19
C ARG A 643 -2.09 -50.33 12.12
N CYS A 644 -2.76 -49.20 12.40
CA CYS A 644 -2.55 -48.37 13.59
C CYS A 644 -3.30 -48.93 14.82
N ASN A 645 -2.87 -48.56 16.04
CA ASN A 645 -3.72 -47.92 17.07
C ASN A 645 -2.89 -47.48 18.30
N ASP A 646 -3.22 -46.28 18.79
CA ASP A 646 -3.28 -45.74 20.16
C ASP A 646 -2.30 -46.10 21.31
N ASP A 647 -2.11 -45.06 22.14
CA ASP A 647 -1.89 -45.01 23.59
C ASP A 647 -0.50 -45.01 24.30
N ALA A 648 -0.47 -44.15 25.31
CA ALA A 648 0.34 -44.11 26.55
C ALA A 648 1.88 -43.93 26.56
N PHE A 649 2.29 -42.82 27.20
CA PHE A 649 3.47 -42.59 28.07
C PHE A 649 4.67 -43.59 28.11
N SER A 650 5.89 -43.04 28.06
CA SER A 650 6.84 -43.04 29.22
C SER A 650 8.19 -42.35 28.91
N PHE A 651 9.21 -42.52 29.76
CA PHE A 651 10.38 -41.63 29.93
C PHE A 651 11.74 -42.21 29.48
N SER A 652 12.61 -41.30 29.03
CA SER A 652 14.08 -41.28 29.21
C SER A 652 15.02 -42.24 28.41
N PRO A 653 16.29 -41.82 28.15
CA PRO A 653 17.31 -42.60 27.43
C PRO A 653 18.44 -43.15 28.33
N HIS A 654 19.29 -44.08 27.81
CA HIS A 654 20.78 -44.02 27.90
C HIS A 654 21.58 -45.28 27.43
N ARG A 655 22.82 -45.06 26.94
CA ARG A 655 24.01 -45.99 26.93
C ARG A 655 23.90 -47.23 26.00
N LYS A 656 24.93 -47.90 25.42
CA LYS A 656 26.45 -47.95 25.37
C LYS A 656 26.85 -48.14 23.86
N ARG A 657 28.09 -48.27 23.30
CA ARG A 657 29.57 -48.10 23.56
C ARG A 657 30.25 -48.00 22.13
N ILE A 658 31.47 -47.47 21.85
CA ILE A 658 32.89 -47.90 22.11
C ILE A 658 33.23 -49.31 21.56
N PRO A 659 34.40 -49.59 20.91
CA PRO A 659 35.60 -48.78 20.60
C PRO A 659 35.83 -48.57 19.06
N LYS A 660 36.94 -48.09 18.47
CA LYS A 660 38.21 -47.41 18.90
C LYS A 660 38.48 -46.24 17.89
N ASP A 661 39.65 -45.76 17.42
CA ASP A 661 41.09 -46.02 17.61
C ASP A 661 41.94 -44.71 17.53
N GLU A 662 43.28 -44.79 17.47
CA GLU A 662 44.18 -43.73 17.99
C GLU A 662 45.30 -43.21 17.05
N LYS A 663 45.58 -41.90 17.17
CA LYS A 663 46.95 -41.38 17.46
C LYS A 663 46.91 -39.94 18.04
N LYS A 664 47.96 -39.56 18.78
CA LYS A 664 48.07 -38.34 19.61
C LYS A 664 49.40 -37.60 19.39
N THR A 665 49.36 -36.29 19.61
CA THR A 665 50.30 -35.43 20.40
C THR A 665 49.51 -34.14 20.69
N GLU A 666 49.18 -33.71 21.91
CA GLU A 666 49.99 -33.39 23.11
C GLU A 666 50.97 -32.22 22.87
N SER A 667 51.05 -31.18 23.72
CA SER A 667 50.33 -30.80 24.97
C SER A 667 49.84 -29.32 24.90
N THR A 668 49.28 -28.61 25.91
CA THR A 668 49.00 -28.77 27.36
C THR A 668 47.82 -27.81 27.70
N ASN A 669 46.82 -28.14 28.53
CA ASN A 669 46.72 -27.94 30.00
C ASN A 669 47.07 -26.51 30.53
N PHE A 670 46.33 -25.88 31.45
CA PHE A 670 45.19 -26.33 32.29
C PHE A 670 44.45 -25.14 32.97
N ILE A 671 43.18 -25.33 33.42
CA ILE A 671 42.58 -24.77 34.68
C ILE A 671 42.38 -23.22 34.79
N ASN A 672 41.27 -22.63 35.28
CA ASN A 672 39.95 -23.10 35.76
C ASN A 672 38.91 -21.93 35.78
N LYS A 673 37.63 -22.25 36.07
CA LYS A 673 36.61 -21.52 36.89
C LYS A 673 36.93 -20.04 37.29
N ARG A 674 35.98 -19.07 37.31
CA ARG A 674 34.65 -19.13 37.98
C ARG A 674 33.84 -17.80 37.80
N ARG A 675 32.50 -17.91 37.84
CA ARG A 675 31.48 -16.94 38.35
C ARG A 675 31.30 -15.52 37.75
N ARG A 676 30.02 -15.09 37.86
CA ARG A 676 29.46 -13.73 37.73
C ARG A 676 30.08 -12.73 38.73
N THR A 677 29.99 -11.43 38.42
CA THR A 677 29.28 -10.36 39.20
C THR A 677 28.96 -9.17 38.24
N PHE A 678 28.22 -8.16 38.68
CA PHE A 678 27.74 -6.98 37.92
C PHE A 678 27.96 -5.68 38.75
N CYS A 679 27.59 -4.51 38.20
CA CYS A 679 27.86 -3.14 38.71
C CYS A 679 29.31 -2.67 38.40
N ILE A 680 29.57 -1.51 37.77
CA ILE A 680 29.13 -0.11 37.98
C ILE A 680 29.92 0.56 39.12
N GLU A 681 30.74 1.55 38.75
CA GLU A 681 31.16 2.65 39.62
C GLU A 681 31.57 3.86 38.74
N GLU A 682 31.26 5.08 39.19
CA GLU A 682 31.68 6.35 38.58
C GLU A 682 32.64 7.08 39.54
N VAL A 683 33.76 7.61 39.05
CA VAL A 683 34.57 8.61 39.79
C VAL A 683 35.10 9.65 38.79
N THR A 684 35.15 10.91 39.24
CA THR A 684 35.46 12.12 38.44
C THR A 684 36.84 12.72 38.75
N ASN A 685 37.21 13.79 38.03
CA ASN A 685 38.36 14.70 38.27
C ASN A 685 39.76 14.12 37.94
N LEU A 686 40.83 14.88 37.64
CA LEU A 686 41.06 16.23 37.08
C LEU A 686 42.59 16.33 36.80
N GLY A 687 43.17 17.01 35.79
CA GLY A 687 42.63 17.78 34.66
C GLY A 687 43.41 19.11 34.48
N TYR A 688 44.09 19.31 33.34
CA TYR A 688 44.88 20.53 33.04
C TYR A 688 44.85 20.90 31.55
N ASN A 689 44.97 22.20 31.23
CA ASN A 689 44.84 22.77 29.89
C ASN A 689 46.18 22.92 29.15
N THR A 690 46.16 22.73 27.82
CA THR A 690 47.05 23.44 26.87
C THR A 690 46.27 23.77 25.60
N TYR A 691 46.28 25.02 25.15
CA TYR A 691 45.69 25.46 23.89
C TYR A 691 46.63 25.20 22.70
N VAL A 692 46.18 24.46 21.69
CA VAL A 692 46.58 24.65 20.28
C VAL A 692 45.32 24.53 19.42
N GLN A 693 45.20 25.40 18.43
CA GLN A 693 43.99 25.62 17.64
C GLN A 693 44.19 25.10 16.22
N ASP A 694 43.43 24.08 15.77
CA ASP A 694 43.23 23.88 14.33
C ASP A 694 41.88 23.26 13.89
N LYS A 695 41.58 23.46 12.60
CA LYS A 695 40.29 23.41 11.89
C LYS A 695 39.43 22.15 12.14
N GLN A 696 38.21 22.37 12.62
CA GLN A 696 37.15 21.36 12.66
C GLN A 696 36.35 21.36 11.34
N ASN A 697 36.54 20.34 10.50
CA ASN A 697 35.85 20.20 9.20
C ASN A 697 34.50 19.47 9.37
N SER A 698 33.40 20.20 9.52
CA SER A 698 32.04 19.63 9.44
C SER A 698 31.68 19.29 7.98
N LYS A 699 31.69 18.00 7.63
CA LYS A 699 31.20 17.52 6.33
C LYS A 699 29.71 17.20 6.41
N ASP A 700 28.87 18.14 5.97
CA ASP A 700 27.43 17.92 5.83
C ASP A 700 27.09 16.84 4.78
N ASN A 701 26.07 16.03 5.07
CA ASN A 701 25.54 15.02 4.16
C ASN A 701 24.75 15.66 3.00
N LYS A 702 25.45 16.01 1.91
CA LYS A 702 24.91 16.64 0.69
C LYS A 702 24.09 15.68 -0.19
N VAL A 703 23.02 15.10 0.35
CA VAL A 703 22.10 14.19 -0.39
C VAL A 703 20.76 14.88 -0.72
N GLY A 704 20.30 15.82 0.10
CA GLY A 704 18.98 16.47 -0.05
C GLY A 704 18.78 17.34 -1.31
N THR A 705 19.82 17.60 -2.10
CA THR A 705 19.73 18.34 -3.38
C THR A 705 19.62 17.43 -4.61
N LEU A 706 19.71 16.10 -4.47
CA LEU A 706 19.85 15.17 -5.58
C LEU A 706 18.52 14.72 -6.20
N SER A 707 17.45 14.62 -5.40
CA SER A 707 16.11 14.21 -5.87
C SER A 707 15.51 15.24 -6.84
N THR A 708 15.61 16.53 -6.51
CA THR A 708 15.00 17.64 -7.26
C THR A 708 15.57 17.79 -8.68
N GLN A 709 16.85 17.49 -8.90
CA GLN A 709 17.50 17.66 -10.21
C GLN A 709 17.21 16.53 -11.21
N LEU A 710 16.75 15.36 -10.73
CA LEU A 710 16.37 14.25 -11.62
C LEU A 710 14.98 14.44 -12.19
N LEU A 711 14.00 14.84 -11.36
CA LEU A 711 12.62 15.17 -11.80
C LEU A 711 12.63 16.17 -12.96
N ALA A 712 13.35 17.29 -12.78
CA ALA A 712 13.50 18.35 -13.78
C ALA A 712 14.13 17.90 -15.12
N LYS A 713 14.76 16.72 -15.21
CA LYS A 713 15.31 16.16 -16.46
C LYS A 713 14.39 15.15 -17.14
N PHE A 714 13.44 14.56 -16.43
CA PHE A 714 12.44 13.67 -17.04
C PHE A 714 11.31 14.46 -17.71
N GLU A 715 10.86 15.57 -17.10
CA GLU A 715 9.73 16.36 -17.62
C GLU A 715 10.07 17.14 -18.90
N ILE A 716 11.30 17.63 -19.05
CA ILE A 716 11.72 18.51 -20.16
C ILE A 716 11.85 17.79 -21.52
N ASN A 717 12.07 16.47 -21.54
CA ASN A 717 12.36 15.73 -22.78
C ASN A 717 11.11 15.15 -23.49
N SER A 718 9.91 15.59 -23.10
CA SER A 718 8.63 15.06 -23.56
C SER A 718 8.03 15.77 -24.81
N SER A 719 8.82 16.52 -25.59
CA SER A 719 8.32 17.17 -26.81
C SER A 719 9.35 17.34 -27.95
N SER A 720 8.85 17.31 -29.18
CA SER A 720 9.52 17.55 -30.48
C SER A 720 10.53 16.49 -30.99
N SER A 721 10.49 16.22 -32.30
CA SER A 721 11.42 15.35 -33.01
C SER A 721 11.77 15.95 -34.38
N VAL A 722 13.05 15.91 -34.78
CA VAL A 722 13.56 16.54 -36.03
C VAL A 722 14.67 15.65 -36.65
N PRO A 723 14.81 15.53 -37.99
CA PRO A 723 15.61 14.46 -38.62
C PRO A 723 17.15 14.58 -38.54
N LYS A 724 17.82 13.45 -38.85
CA LYS A 724 19.27 13.23 -38.73
C LYS A 724 20.06 13.58 -40.01
N THR A 725 20.34 14.86 -40.29
CA THR A 725 21.26 15.21 -41.41
C THR A 725 22.31 16.27 -41.09
N GLN A 726 21.98 17.34 -40.33
CA GLN A 726 22.92 18.46 -40.12
C GLN A 726 24.10 18.17 -39.15
N LYS A 727 24.04 17.11 -38.32
CA LYS A 727 25.05 16.85 -37.25
C LYS A 727 26.47 16.51 -37.74
N ARG A 728 26.68 16.09 -38.99
CA ARG A 728 28.02 15.72 -39.51
C ARG A 728 28.91 16.93 -39.81
N ALA A 729 28.39 18.01 -40.39
CA ALA A 729 29.20 19.17 -40.78
C ALA A 729 29.80 19.92 -39.58
N GLN A 730 29.03 20.08 -38.49
CA GLN A 730 29.51 20.76 -37.27
C GLN A 730 30.56 19.96 -36.50
N THR A 731 30.48 18.62 -36.47
CA THR A 731 31.45 17.79 -35.74
C THR A 731 32.81 17.73 -36.43
N GLN A 732 32.88 17.96 -37.74
CA GLN A 732 34.15 17.97 -38.48
C GLN A 732 34.97 19.24 -38.24
N LYS A 733 34.37 20.44 -38.38
CA LYS A 733 35.06 21.72 -38.10
C LYS A 733 35.56 21.84 -36.65
N VAL A 734 34.82 21.29 -35.69
CA VAL A 734 35.26 21.24 -34.28
C VAL A 734 36.51 20.37 -34.12
N ARG A 735 36.59 19.22 -34.80
CA ARG A 735 37.78 18.34 -34.75
C ARG A 735 39.02 19.01 -35.37
N GLU A 736 38.86 19.72 -36.48
CA GLU A 736 39.95 20.50 -37.11
C GLU A 736 40.43 21.70 -36.28
N PHE A 737 39.57 22.28 -35.44
CA PHE A 737 40.00 23.29 -34.47
C PHE A 737 40.81 22.67 -33.33
N HIS A 738 40.38 21.50 -32.82
CA HIS A 738 41.05 20.86 -31.69
C HIS A 738 42.44 20.30 -32.04
N SER A 739 42.72 19.88 -33.27
CA SER A 739 44.01 19.31 -33.68
C SER A 739 45.17 20.31 -33.82
N LYS A 740 44.92 21.62 -33.91
CA LYS A 740 45.96 22.65 -34.11
C LYS A 740 46.75 22.97 -32.84
N SER A 741 47.99 23.44 -32.97
CA SER A 741 48.82 23.84 -31.84
C SER A 741 48.30 25.09 -31.12
N ILE A 742 48.81 25.37 -29.92
CA ILE A 742 48.38 26.52 -29.11
C ILE A 742 48.72 27.85 -29.79
N LYS A 743 49.87 27.95 -30.48
CA LYS A 743 50.24 29.15 -31.26
C LYS A 743 49.30 29.38 -32.44
N GLU A 744 48.97 28.33 -33.20
CA GLU A 744 48.03 28.42 -34.32
C GLU A 744 46.61 28.79 -33.86
N LYS A 745 46.14 28.22 -32.74
CA LYS A 745 44.86 28.60 -32.12
C LYS A 745 44.84 30.08 -31.72
N ALA A 746 45.93 30.61 -31.19
CA ALA A 746 46.05 32.03 -30.86
C ALA A 746 46.02 32.95 -32.09
N VAL A 747 46.60 32.53 -33.23
CA VAL A 747 46.50 33.26 -34.50
C VAL A 747 45.09 33.18 -35.09
N HIS A 748 44.49 31.98 -35.09
CA HIS A 748 43.13 31.75 -35.61
C HIS A 748 42.06 32.53 -34.81
N LEU A 749 42.24 32.68 -33.50
CA LEU A 749 41.37 33.52 -32.66
C LEU A 749 41.62 35.03 -32.87
N ARG A 750 42.85 35.45 -33.19
CA ARG A 750 43.16 36.87 -33.41
C ARG A 750 42.56 37.39 -34.72
N GLY A 751 42.55 36.56 -35.77
CA GLY A 751 41.90 36.87 -37.05
C GLY A 751 40.36 36.90 -37.04
N LEU A 752 39.72 36.61 -35.91
CA LEU A 752 38.25 36.69 -35.74
C LEU A 752 37.79 38.00 -35.07
N PHE A 753 38.72 38.88 -34.67
CA PHE A 753 38.44 40.13 -33.95
C PHE A 753 39.26 41.30 -34.51
N SER A 754 39.14 41.50 -35.82
CA SER A 754 39.56 42.74 -36.48
C SER A 754 38.42 43.16 -37.42
N GLU A 755 37.70 44.20 -37.03
CA GLU A 755 36.69 44.84 -37.87
C GLU A 755 37.36 45.94 -38.69
N ASP A 756 37.10 45.99 -40.00
CA ASP A 756 36.95 47.27 -40.69
C ASP A 756 36.22 47.14 -42.04
N SER A 757 35.26 48.04 -42.27
CA SER A 757 34.61 48.42 -43.55
C SER A 757 33.91 47.39 -44.48
N PHE A 758 32.61 47.66 -44.76
CA PHE A 758 31.88 47.71 -46.06
C PHE A 758 32.29 46.80 -47.28
N ASP A 759 31.41 46.28 -48.15
CA ASP A 759 30.09 46.78 -48.58
C ASP A 759 29.19 45.77 -49.37
N VAL A 760 27.95 46.18 -49.73
CA VAL A 760 27.12 45.80 -50.92
C VAL A 760 26.45 44.39 -51.09
N LEU A 761 25.11 44.41 -50.95
CA LEU A 761 23.99 43.75 -51.69
C LEU A 761 23.68 42.22 -51.78
N LYS A 762 22.37 41.95 -51.55
CA LYS A 762 21.43 40.96 -52.15
C LYS A 762 21.52 39.46 -51.78
N GLY A 763 20.43 38.93 -51.18
CA GLY A 763 20.21 37.48 -50.98
C GLY A 763 19.06 37.13 -50.01
N THR A 764 17.81 37.19 -50.48
CA THR A 764 16.53 36.89 -49.79
C THR A 764 16.52 35.84 -48.65
N SER A 765 16.12 36.24 -47.43
CA SER A 765 15.25 35.44 -46.53
C SER A 765 14.74 36.29 -45.35
N VAL A 766 13.45 36.20 -45.01
CA VAL A 766 12.84 36.97 -43.91
C VAL A 766 13.05 36.26 -42.56
N ARG A 767 13.82 36.90 -41.67
CA ARG A 767 14.00 36.45 -40.29
C ARG A 767 12.73 36.70 -39.45
N ARG A 768 12.25 35.69 -38.72
CA ARG A 768 11.67 35.91 -37.38
C ARG A 768 12.79 35.68 -36.36
N ALA A 769 13.27 36.74 -35.74
CA ALA A 769 14.36 36.68 -34.77
C ALA A 769 13.83 36.32 -33.38
N PHE A 770 14.51 35.40 -32.68
CA PHE A 770 14.41 35.32 -31.22
C PHE A 770 15.33 36.39 -30.62
N SER A 771 14.75 37.33 -29.88
CA SER A 771 15.48 38.40 -29.18
C SER A 771 16.23 37.83 -27.97
N GLN A 772 17.55 38.04 -27.92
CA GLN A 772 18.35 37.70 -26.74
C GLN A 772 18.33 38.83 -25.69
N SER A 773 17.19 39.03 -25.03
CA SER A 773 17.10 39.90 -23.85
C SER A 773 17.72 39.21 -22.63
N SER A 774 18.97 39.54 -22.28
CA SER A 774 19.57 39.06 -21.02
C SER A 774 19.04 39.85 -19.82
N GLU A 775 18.00 39.32 -19.17
CA GLU A 775 17.39 39.96 -18.00
C GLU A 775 18.40 40.19 -16.87
N LYS A 776 18.39 41.42 -16.34
CA LYS A 776 19.22 41.85 -15.21
C LYS A 776 18.35 41.98 -13.96
N CYS A 777 18.93 41.70 -12.80
CA CYS A 777 18.28 41.84 -11.50
C CYS A 777 17.97 43.31 -11.26
N HIS A 778 16.71 43.66 -10.97
CA HIS A 778 16.36 45.04 -10.70
C HIS A 778 17.12 45.58 -9.47
N SER A 779 17.32 44.77 -8.43
CA SER A 779 18.06 45.18 -7.23
C SER A 779 19.57 45.34 -7.48
N CYS A 780 20.29 44.30 -7.91
CA CYS A 780 21.76 44.33 -7.99
C CYS A 780 22.34 44.59 -9.39
N LYS A 781 21.48 44.81 -10.39
CA LYS A 781 21.76 45.06 -11.83
C LYS A 781 22.65 44.01 -12.56
N LYS A 782 23.06 42.93 -11.89
CA LYS A 782 23.77 41.75 -12.48
C LYS A 782 22.79 40.83 -13.23
N ARG A 783 23.28 40.01 -14.17
CA ARG A 783 22.48 39.02 -14.92
C ARG A 783 21.82 38.01 -13.97
N VAL A 784 20.55 37.68 -14.20
CA VAL A 784 19.83 36.63 -13.46
C VAL A 784 19.73 35.38 -14.34
N TYR A 785 20.12 34.22 -13.81
CA TYR A 785 19.90 32.94 -14.49
C TYR A 785 18.54 32.35 -14.13
N MET A 786 17.94 31.60 -15.04
CA MET A 786 16.53 31.18 -14.97
C MET A 786 16.16 30.41 -13.69
N ILE A 787 17.12 29.72 -13.06
CA ILE A 787 16.93 28.94 -11.82
C ILE A 787 16.97 29.81 -10.54
N GLU A 788 17.58 30.99 -10.60
CA GLU A 788 17.69 31.96 -9.51
C GLU A 788 16.62 33.07 -9.59
N ARG A 789 15.83 33.09 -10.67
CA ARG A 789 14.90 34.18 -10.98
C ARG A 789 13.64 34.15 -10.12
N VAL A 790 13.39 35.23 -9.41
CA VAL A 790 12.06 35.62 -8.91
C VAL A 790 11.51 36.70 -9.84
N ARG A 791 10.20 36.69 -10.11
CA ARG A 791 9.49 37.81 -10.74
C ARG A 791 8.40 38.33 -9.81
N ALA A 792 8.28 39.65 -9.76
CA ALA A 792 7.27 40.43 -9.03
C ALA A 792 7.09 41.75 -9.78
N GLU A 793 5.85 42.22 -9.95
CA GLU A 793 5.49 43.48 -10.65
C GLU A 793 6.24 43.69 -11.98
N GLY A 794 6.29 42.64 -12.81
CA GLY A 794 7.02 42.62 -14.10
C GLY A 794 8.55 42.56 -14.00
N LEU A 795 9.12 42.98 -12.86
CA LEU A 795 10.56 43.04 -12.61
C LEU A 795 11.15 41.67 -12.25
N CYS A 796 12.45 41.51 -12.52
CA CYS A 796 13.21 40.29 -12.26
C CYS A 796 14.24 40.49 -11.14
N PHE A 797 14.34 39.55 -10.22
CA PHE A 797 15.28 39.58 -9.09
C PHE A 797 16.01 38.23 -8.94
N HIS A 798 17.20 38.22 -8.35
CA HIS A 798 17.76 37.00 -7.75
C HIS A 798 16.98 36.66 -6.48
N ARG A 799 16.78 35.37 -6.18
CA ARG A 799 16.20 34.90 -4.91
C ARG A 799 16.82 35.54 -3.67
N GLU A 800 18.14 35.72 -3.66
CA GLU A 800 18.87 36.32 -2.53
C GLU A 800 18.67 37.83 -2.39
N CYS A 801 18.31 38.53 -3.49
CA CYS A 801 18.03 39.96 -3.51
C CYS A 801 16.56 40.29 -3.20
N PHE A 802 15.68 39.28 -3.10
CA PHE A 802 14.24 39.47 -2.90
C PHE A 802 13.92 39.63 -1.40
N ARG A 803 14.22 40.81 -0.86
CA ARG A 803 14.21 41.13 0.58
C ARG A 803 13.46 42.43 0.89
N CYS A 804 12.96 42.56 2.12
CA CYS A 804 12.39 43.80 2.60
C CYS A 804 13.47 44.88 2.75
N SER A 805 13.22 46.08 2.24
CA SER A 805 14.17 47.20 2.24
C SER A 805 14.39 47.86 3.60
N ILE A 806 13.60 47.49 4.62
CA ILE A 806 13.74 47.97 6.00
C ILE A 806 14.41 46.91 6.90
N CYS A 807 13.90 45.68 6.96
CA CYS A 807 14.45 44.64 7.85
C CYS A 807 15.37 43.61 7.18
N SER A 808 15.64 43.71 5.88
CA SER A 808 16.47 42.78 5.09
C SER A 808 16.04 41.30 5.10
N SER A 809 14.89 40.96 5.69
CA SER A 809 14.33 39.60 5.70
C SER A 809 13.95 39.16 4.28
N PRO A 810 14.18 37.88 3.91
CA PRO A 810 13.75 37.35 2.62
C PRO A 810 12.22 37.33 2.55
N LEU A 811 11.68 37.75 1.41
CA LEU A 811 10.24 37.87 1.21
C LEU A 811 9.68 36.60 0.55
N PRO A 812 8.62 35.97 1.09
CA PRO A 812 7.95 34.88 0.40
C PRO A 812 7.28 35.39 -0.89
N GLN A 813 7.32 34.59 -1.95
CA GLN A 813 6.65 34.91 -3.20
C GLN A 813 5.14 34.91 -2.96
N GLY A 814 4.48 36.05 -3.18
CA GLY A 814 3.08 36.30 -2.81
C GLY A 814 2.83 37.00 -1.45
N LEU A 815 3.85 37.17 -0.59
CA LEU A 815 3.74 37.89 0.70
C LEU A 815 4.72 39.06 0.82
N HIS A 816 4.86 39.80 -0.27
CA HIS A 816 5.56 41.09 -0.34
C HIS A 816 4.57 42.19 -0.71
N VAL A 817 4.93 43.43 -0.44
CA VAL A 817 4.31 44.61 -1.06
C VAL A 817 5.41 45.37 -1.78
N PHE A 818 5.17 45.69 -3.05
CA PHE A 818 6.05 46.55 -3.84
C PHE A 818 5.46 47.95 -3.84
N ASN A 819 6.27 48.96 -3.51
CA ASN A 819 5.85 50.35 -3.62
C ASN A 819 6.37 50.91 -4.97
N PRO A 820 5.48 51.27 -5.92
CA PRO A 820 5.89 51.73 -7.24
C PRO A 820 6.61 53.08 -7.22
N ASP A 821 6.27 53.97 -6.28
CA ASP A 821 6.81 55.34 -6.20
C ASP A 821 8.29 55.39 -5.80
N ASN A 822 8.84 54.29 -5.27
CA ASN A 822 10.22 54.21 -4.79
C ASN A 822 10.97 52.93 -5.21
N GLU A 823 10.38 52.14 -6.12
CA GLU A 823 10.87 50.87 -6.68
C GLU A 823 11.34 49.82 -5.64
N LYS A 824 10.84 49.86 -4.39
CA LYS A 824 11.31 48.99 -3.30
C LYS A 824 10.28 47.96 -2.84
N LEU A 825 10.84 46.84 -2.36
CA LEU A 825 10.11 45.72 -1.78
C LEU A 825 10.05 45.84 -0.26
N TYR A 826 8.87 45.53 0.29
CA TYR A 826 8.54 45.58 1.71
C TYR A 826 7.82 44.30 2.15
N CYS A 827 7.90 43.94 3.42
CA CYS A 827 6.91 43.04 4.04
C CYS A 827 5.73 43.88 4.55
N ARG A 828 4.53 43.28 4.61
CA ARG A 828 3.29 44.01 4.99
C ARG A 828 3.47 44.93 6.22
N PRO A 829 3.98 44.47 7.39
CA PRO A 829 4.10 45.32 8.57
C PRO A 829 4.92 46.61 8.36
N HIS A 830 5.96 46.59 7.52
CA HIS A 830 6.77 47.76 7.22
C HIS A 830 6.17 48.66 6.14
N PHE A 831 5.33 48.12 5.25
CA PHE A 831 4.54 48.91 4.30
C PHE A 831 3.40 49.63 5.01
N ASP A 832 2.69 48.93 5.89
CA ASP A 832 1.59 49.46 6.70
C ASP A 832 2.09 50.58 7.64
N GLN A 833 3.29 50.43 8.21
CA GLN A 833 3.96 51.47 8.99
C GLN A 833 4.39 52.69 8.15
N GLN A 834 4.71 52.51 6.86
CA GLN A 834 5.11 53.62 5.98
C GLN A 834 3.91 54.44 5.52
N ASN A 835 2.78 53.79 5.21
CA ASN A 835 1.58 54.48 4.73
C ASN A 835 0.78 55.18 5.85
N ASN A 836 0.83 54.67 7.09
CA ASN A 836 0.18 55.32 8.24
C ASN A 836 0.88 56.61 8.72
N GLY A 837 1.95 57.07 8.03
CA GLY A 837 2.69 58.28 8.39
C GLY A 837 1.99 59.61 8.10
N THR A 838 0.88 59.63 7.35
CA THR A 838 0.30 60.85 6.76
C THR A 838 -1.15 61.17 7.14
N HIS A 839 -1.66 60.75 8.31
CA HIS A 839 -2.78 61.46 8.96
C HIS A 839 -2.68 61.48 10.51
N LEU A 840 -2.98 62.68 11.05
CA LEU A 840 -2.89 63.19 12.43
C LEU A 840 -2.56 62.27 13.65
N LYS A 841 -1.60 62.78 14.45
CA LYS A 841 -1.27 62.50 15.87
C LYS A 841 -2.51 62.25 16.77
N ARG A 842 -2.47 61.35 17.77
CA ARG A 842 -1.69 61.52 19.02
C ARG A 842 -1.47 60.21 19.83
N SER A 843 -0.25 60.09 20.35
CA SER A 843 0.16 59.55 21.66
C SER A 843 -0.50 58.30 22.26
N PHE A 844 0.29 57.23 22.40
CA PHE A 844 0.62 56.69 23.74
C PHE A 844 2.10 56.29 23.78
N THR A 845 2.74 56.42 24.93
CA THR A 845 4.20 56.25 25.13
C THR A 845 4.56 54.87 25.68
N SER A 846 5.65 54.29 25.18
CA SER A 846 6.33 53.14 25.78
C SER A 846 6.85 53.45 27.20
N PRO A 847 7.18 52.43 28.01
CA PRO A 847 8.60 52.07 28.10
C PRO A 847 8.91 50.58 27.91
N SER A 848 10.21 50.31 27.79
CA SER A 848 10.89 49.04 27.55
C SER A 848 10.87 48.04 28.72
N ASN A 849 10.90 46.74 28.39
CA ASN A 849 11.45 45.71 29.27
C ASN A 849 12.98 45.72 29.25
N GLN A 850 13.62 45.63 30.43
CA GLN A 850 14.93 44.99 30.62
C GLN A 850 14.90 44.15 31.91
N PHE A 851 15.83 43.19 32.03
CA PHE A 851 15.84 42.12 33.04
C PHE A 851 16.89 42.34 34.14
N GLY A 852 16.66 41.74 35.31
CA GLY A 852 17.65 41.53 36.39
C GLY A 852 17.23 42.13 37.74
N VAL A 853 17.60 41.59 38.91
CA VAL A 853 18.34 40.35 39.25
C VAL A 853 17.73 39.76 40.55
N GLU A 854 18.13 38.55 40.91
CA GLU A 854 17.80 37.75 42.11
C GLU A 854 17.81 38.52 43.45
N GLU A 855 16.96 38.09 44.42
CA GLU A 855 17.40 37.44 45.68
C GLU A 855 16.19 36.95 46.52
N ARG A 856 16.41 36.62 47.80
CA ARG A 856 15.73 35.55 48.55
C ARG A 856 15.30 35.97 49.97
N ASN A 857 14.10 35.56 50.43
CA ASN A 857 13.68 35.21 51.82
C ASN A 857 12.12 35.15 51.87
N ARG A 858 11.43 34.19 52.52
CA ARG A 858 11.25 33.90 53.97
C ARG A 858 10.58 35.05 54.75
N ALA A 859 9.56 34.84 55.58
CA ALA A 859 8.75 33.64 55.91
C ALA A 859 7.46 34.04 56.68
N ALA A 860 6.61 33.05 57.03
CA ALA A 860 5.57 33.07 58.09
C ALA A 860 4.36 34.02 57.92
N GLU A 861 3.16 33.78 58.47
CA GLU A 861 2.37 32.58 58.89
C GLU A 861 0.87 33.02 58.71
N GLU A 862 -0.26 32.42 59.13
CA GLU A 862 -0.72 31.29 59.98
C GLU A 862 -1.52 30.28 59.08
N ASP A 863 -1.96 29.05 59.41
CA ASP A 863 -2.52 28.32 60.59
C ASP A 863 -4.08 28.36 60.71
N SER A 864 -4.84 27.27 61.02
CA SER A 864 -4.49 25.86 61.30
C SER A 864 -5.66 24.83 61.06
N ALA A 865 -5.43 23.57 61.47
CA ALA A 865 -6.26 22.32 61.43
C ALA A 865 -7.80 22.46 61.72
N CYS A 866 -8.76 21.65 61.19
CA CYS A 866 -8.91 20.20 60.92
C CYS A 866 -9.39 19.34 62.13
N GLY A 867 -10.58 18.67 62.05
CA GLY A 867 -11.04 17.69 63.05
C GLY A 867 -12.50 17.16 62.99
N SER A 868 -12.71 15.99 62.37
CA SER A 868 -13.68 14.89 62.66
C SER A 868 -15.05 15.08 63.36
N THR A 869 -16.13 14.65 62.66
CA THR A 869 -17.30 13.81 63.10
C THR A 869 -18.16 14.11 64.35
N VAL A 870 -19.49 14.14 64.19
CA VAL A 870 -20.52 13.27 64.87
C VAL A 870 -21.95 13.60 64.34
N GLU A 871 -22.94 12.75 64.63
CA GLU A 871 -24.39 12.86 64.30
C GLU A 871 -25.07 14.10 64.98
N LEU A 872 -26.32 14.54 64.72
CA LEU A 872 -27.58 13.79 64.82
C LEU A 872 -28.83 14.61 64.37
N GLN A 873 -29.78 13.93 63.73
CA GLN A 873 -31.25 14.19 63.59
C GLN A 873 -31.86 15.62 63.54
N SER A 874 -32.75 15.80 62.55
CA SER A 874 -34.17 16.10 62.84
C SER A 874 -35.09 15.31 61.89
N ARG A 875 -36.38 15.11 62.25
CA ARG A 875 -37.33 14.17 61.60
C ARG A 875 -38.76 14.76 61.50
N PRO A 876 -39.74 14.09 60.84
CA PRO A 876 -40.85 14.77 60.15
C PRO A 876 -42.27 14.51 60.72
N ALA A 877 -43.28 15.12 60.07
CA ALA A 877 -44.64 14.58 59.93
C ALA A 877 -45.08 14.74 58.44
N ALA A 878 -45.75 13.82 57.73
CA ALA A 878 -46.65 12.69 58.02
C ALA A 878 -48.15 13.06 58.08
N GLY A 879 -48.93 12.48 57.16
CA GLY A 879 -50.40 12.63 57.05
C GLY A 879 -51.00 11.65 56.02
N THR A 880 -51.76 10.66 56.50
CA THR A 880 -52.40 9.55 55.77
C THR A 880 -53.83 9.95 55.29
N CYS A 881 -54.67 9.19 54.56
CA CYS A 881 -54.72 7.75 54.20
C CYS A 881 -55.70 7.47 53.01
N SER A 882 -55.57 6.31 52.33
CA SER A 882 -56.67 5.43 51.75
C SER A 882 -57.73 5.95 50.74
N LEU A 883 -58.44 5.17 49.90
CA LEU A 883 -58.34 3.81 49.29
C LEU A 883 -59.46 3.67 48.20
N PHE A 884 -59.17 3.12 47.00
CA PHE A 884 -60.12 2.51 46.01
C PHE A 884 -61.25 3.40 45.39
N THR A 885 -61.86 3.19 44.20
CA THR A 885 -61.97 2.04 43.27
C THR A 885 -61.96 2.43 41.76
N ARG A 886 -61.19 1.67 40.95
CA ARG A 886 -61.62 0.95 39.71
C ARG A 886 -62.59 1.60 38.68
N LYS A 887 -62.07 2.04 37.51
CA LYS A 887 -62.48 1.57 36.14
C LYS A 887 -61.59 2.12 35.00
N GLN A 888 -61.78 1.60 33.78
CA GLN A 888 -60.92 1.78 32.60
C GLN A 888 -61.12 3.11 31.86
N LEU A 889 -60.05 3.65 31.25
CA LEU A 889 -59.90 3.78 29.79
C LEU A 889 -58.45 4.22 29.46
N SER A 890 -57.96 3.92 28.25
CA SER A 890 -56.51 3.94 27.92
C SER A 890 -56.16 4.73 26.66
N TRP A 891 -55.43 5.85 26.81
CA TRP A 891 -54.80 6.62 25.71
C TRP A 891 -53.44 7.21 26.16
N PRO A 892 -52.36 7.21 25.34
CA PRO A 892 -51.04 7.68 25.78
C PRO A 892 -50.85 9.21 25.68
N LEU A 893 -50.62 9.88 26.82
CA LEU A 893 -50.36 11.33 26.91
C LEU A 893 -48.89 11.74 26.63
N SER A 894 -48.24 11.15 25.63
CA SER A 894 -46.83 11.44 25.27
C SER A 894 -46.66 12.54 24.21
N VAL A 895 -47.63 12.69 23.28
CA VAL A 895 -47.46 13.51 22.06
C VAL A 895 -47.55 15.02 22.34
N THR A 896 -48.42 15.46 23.26
CA THR A 896 -48.75 16.88 23.48
C THR A 896 -47.59 17.71 24.01
N ARG A 897 -46.59 17.10 24.67
CA ARG A 897 -45.44 17.84 25.24
C ARG A 897 -44.31 18.13 24.24
N ALA A 898 -44.25 17.37 23.14
CA ALA A 898 -43.28 17.59 22.06
C ALA A 898 -43.75 18.70 21.11
N VAL A 899 -45.00 18.63 20.66
CA VAL A 899 -45.59 19.60 19.71
C VAL A 899 -45.49 21.04 20.23
N CYS A 900 -45.78 21.28 21.51
CA CYS A 900 -45.72 22.62 22.13
C CYS A 900 -44.31 23.18 22.33
N LYS A 901 -43.23 22.44 22.00
CA LYS A 901 -41.84 22.95 22.04
C LYS A 901 -41.19 23.15 20.67
N ALA A 902 -41.78 22.63 19.59
CA ALA A 902 -41.23 22.80 18.24
C ALA A 902 -41.12 24.27 17.78
N PRO A 903 -42.11 25.17 18.01
CA PRO A 903 -42.04 26.54 17.50
C PRO A 903 -40.89 27.38 18.10
N SER A 904 -40.63 27.23 19.40
CA SER A 904 -39.56 27.98 20.08
C SER A 904 -38.17 27.45 19.72
N TYR A 905 -38.01 26.14 19.52
CA TYR A 905 -36.77 25.56 19.01
C TYR A 905 -36.46 26.03 17.59
N LEU A 906 -37.44 25.95 16.67
CA LEU A 906 -37.29 26.43 15.29
C LEU A 906 -36.99 27.94 15.24
N SER A 907 -37.67 28.77 16.04
CA SER A 907 -37.38 30.20 16.14
C SER A 907 -35.94 30.48 16.59
N CYS A 908 -35.41 29.68 17.52
CA CYS A 908 -34.04 29.80 18.00
C CYS A 908 -33.02 29.38 16.92
N CYS A 909 -33.24 28.24 16.24
CA CYS A 909 -32.40 27.79 15.14
C CYS A 909 -32.37 28.79 13.97
N VAL A 910 -33.53 29.32 13.55
CA VAL A 910 -33.60 30.34 12.48
C VAL A 910 -32.89 31.63 12.90
N ARG A 911 -33.04 32.08 14.16
CA ARG A 911 -32.33 33.26 14.67
C ARG A 911 -30.81 33.04 14.69
N SER A 912 -30.35 31.88 15.15
CA SER A 912 -28.92 31.55 15.20
C SER A 912 -28.32 31.41 13.80
N ALA A 913 -29.04 30.79 12.86
CA ALA A 913 -28.63 30.72 11.46
C ALA A 913 -28.57 32.11 10.80
N ALA A 914 -29.59 32.95 11.02
CA ALA A 914 -29.59 34.33 10.52
C ALA A 914 -28.45 35.17 11.11
N GLN A 915 -28.11 34.99 12.40
CA GLN A 915 -26.96 35.64 13.03
C GLN A 915 -25.62 35.12 12.50
N ALA A 916 -25.50 33.82 12.22
CA ALA A 916 -24.31 33.24 11.60
C ALA A 916 -24.10 33.73 10.15
N VAL A 917 -25.18 33.81 9.35
CA VAL A 917 -25.15 34.36 7.98
C VAL A 917 -24.84 35.87 8.00
N ALA A 918 -25.43 36.64 8.93
CA ALA A 918 -25.13 38.06 9.09
C ALA A 918 -23.71 38.33 9.63
N GLY A 919 -23.13 37.39 10.39
CA GLY A 919 -21.70 37.35 10.71
C GLY A 919 -20.89 37.13 9.43
N HIS A 920 -21.07 35.99 8.78
CA HIS A 920 -20.34 35.61 7.56
C HIS A 920 -20.37 36.69 6.47
N LEU A 921 -21.53 37.31 6.20
CA LEU A 921 -21.66 38.38 5.20
C LEU A 921 -20.94 39.68 5.59
N ARG A 922 -20.83 39.99 6.89
CA ARG A 922 -20.08 41.15 7.39
C ARG A 922 -18.58 40.87 7.42
N ASP A 923 -18.20 39.71 7.91
CA ASP A 923 -16.81 39.34 8.16
C ASP A 923 -16.05 39.08 6.84
N ASN A 924 -16.77 38.66 5.78
CA ASN A 924 -16.24 38.48 4.41
C ASN A 924 -16.74 39.58 3.44
N ALA A 925 -17.30 40.70 3.94
CA ALA A 925 -17.90 41.75 3.10
C ALA A 925 -16.93 42.29 2.04
N HIS A 926 -15.66 42.46 2.41
CA HIS A 926 -14.62 42.97 1.51
C HIS A 926 -14.32 42.00 0.35
N ASP A 927 -14.27 40.69 0.63
CA ASP A 927 -14.04 39.66 -0.40
C ASP A 927 -15.21 39.60 -1.40
N TYR A 928 -16.45 39.82 -0.96
CA TYR A 928 -17.60 39.91 -1.86
C TYR A 928 -17.56 41.19 -2.72
N THR A 929 -17.12 42.33 -2.18
CA THR A 929 -16.88 43.55 -2.99
C THR A 929 -15.79 43.32 -4.03
N VAL A 930 -14.64 42.76 -3.64
CA VAL A 930 -13.53 42.46 -4.55
C VAL A 930 -13.94 41.44 -5.62
N LEU A 931 -14.78 40.46 -5.28
CA LEU A 931 -15.34 39.52 -6.26
C LEU A 931 -16.27 40.24 -7.26
N PHE A 932 -17.08 41.19 -6.80
CA PHE A 932 -17.97 41.99 -7.66
C PHE A 932 -17.18 42.93 -8.58
N GLU A 933 -16.11 43.57 -8.08
CA GLU A 933 -15.19 44.39 -8.87
C GLU A 933 -14.39 43.56 -9.90
N LEU A 934 -13.94 42.35 -9.53
CA LEU A 934 -13.31 41.42 -10.47
C LEU A 934 -14.28 40.98 -11.57
N LEU A 935 -15.56 40.74 -11.25
CA LEU A 935 -16.58 40.38 -12.23
C LEU A 935 -16.95 41.56 -13.13
N SER A 936 -17.12 42.76 -12.58
CA SER A 936 -17.47 43.96 -13.36
C SER A 936 -16.36 44.41 -14.30
N MET A 937 -15.09 44.13 -13.98
CA MET A 937 -13.94 44.40 -14.86
C MET A 937 -13.64 43.27 -15.85
N SER A 938 -13.89 42.00 -15.49
CA SER A 938 -13.56 40.86 -16.37
C SER A 938 -14.63 40.55 -17.42
N LEU A 939 -15.91 40.78 -17.14
CA LEU A 939 -16.99 40.56 -18.12
C LEU A 939 -16.87 41.47 -19.37
N PRO A 940 -16.64 42.79 -19.26
CA PRO A 940 -16.39 43.64 -20.43
C PRO A 940 -15.12 43.25 -21.19
N LEU A 941 -14.07 42.84 -20.47
CA LEU A 941 -12.81 42.42 -21.10
C LEU A 941 -12.98 41.14 -21.93
N LEU A 942 -13.77 40.18 -21.45
CA LEU A 942 -14.16 38.99 -22.20
C LEU A 942 -15.00 39.33 -23.43
N PHE A 943 -15.93 40.28 -23.32
CA PHE A 943 -16.73 40.75 -24.45
C PHE A 943 -15.86 41.42 -25.53
N VAL A 944 -14.93 42.30 -25.15
CA VAL A 944 -13.97 42.92 -26.07
C VAL A 944 -13.05 41.89 -26.72
N LEU A 945 -12.60 40.87 -25.98
CA LEU A 945 -11.83 39.75 -26.56
C LEU A 945 -12.65 38.91 -27.56
N GLN A 946 -13.96 38.76 -27.33
CA GLN A 946 -14.87 38.09 -28.26
C GLN A 946 -15.12 38.91 -29.53
N GLU A 947 -15.33 40.23 -29.41
CA GLU A 947 -15.40 41.17 -30.54
C GLU A 947 -14.13 41.11 -31.41
N VAL A 948 -12.94 41.21 -30.79
CA VAL A 948 -11.65 41.14 -31.51
C VAL A 948 -11.48 39.78 -32.20
N LEU A 949 -11.88 38.67 -31.57
CA LEU A 949 -11.85 37.34 -32.21
C LEU A 949 -12.84 37.23 -33.38
N LEU A 950 -14.02 37.85 -33.28
CA LEU A 950 -15.01 37.88 -34.35
C LEU A 950 -14.50 38.72 -35.54
N GLN A 951 -13.89 39.88 -35.27
CA GLN A 951 -13.29 40.76 -36.27
C GLN A 951 -12.12 40.06 -37.00
N MET A 952 -11.21 39.42 -36.25
CA MET A 952 -10.15 38.58 -36.82
C MET A 952 -10.70 37.43 -37.68
N HIS A 953 -11.86 36.85 -37.32
CA HIS A 953 -12.49 35.80 -38.12
C HIS A 953 -13.12 36.34 -39.40
N THR A 954 -13.76 37.51 -39.37
CA THR A 954 -14.35 38.14 -40.57
C THR A 954 -13.28 38.65 -41.55
N GLU A 955 -12.15 39.17 -41.07
CA GLU A 955 -11.00 39.52 -41.92
C GLU A 955 -10.34 38.28 -42.56
N ALA A 956 -10.39 37.13 -41.90
CA ALA A 956 -9.76 35.90 -42.36
C ALA A 956 -10.58 35.09 -43.39
N VAL A 957 -11.86 35.40 -43.61
CA VAL A 957 -12.77 34.59 -44.46
C VAL A 957 -13.56 35.46 -45.44
N THR A 958 -12.92 35.83 -46.55
CA THR A 958 -13.56 36.50 -47.69
C THR A 958 -14.39 35.53 -48.56
N GLY A 959 -15.59 35.18 -48.09
CA GLY A 959 -16.63 34.55 -48.91
C GLY A 959 -17.03 33.13 -48.51
N GLY A 960 -17.87 33.01 -47.48
CA GLY A 960 -18.57 31.77 -47.12
C GLY A 960 -19.57 32.01 -45.97
N PRO A 961 -20.71 31.28 -45.91
CA PRO A 961 -21.68 31.42 -44.82
C PRO A 961 -21.08 30.96 -43.49
N SER A 962 -21.36 31.70 -42.41
CA SER A 962 -20.63 31.57 -41.14
C SER A 962 -21.15 30.43 -40.24
N VAL A 963 -20.22 29.58 -39.78
CA VAL A 963 -20.51 28.41 -38.94
C VAL A 963 -20.96 28.78 -37.51
N LEU A 964 -20.74 30.03 -37.09
CA LEU A 964 -21.01 30.51 -35.72
C LEU A 964 -22.42 31.10 -35.51
N GLN A 965 -23.22 31.27 -36.58
CA GLN A 965 -24.55 31.89 -36.49
C GLN A 965 -25.51 31.22 -35.46
N PRO A 966 -25.54 29.88 -35.30
CA PRO A 966 -26.38 29.24 -34.28
C PRO A 966 -25.93 29.53 -32.84
N ALA A 967 -24.63 29.74 -32.60
CA ALA A 967 -24.10 30.02 -31.27
C ALA A 967 -24.42 31.45 -30.81
N LEU A 968 -24.46 32.42 -31.74
CA LEU A 968 -24.91 33.79 -31.46
C LEU A 968 -26.40 33.83 -31.11
N PHE A 969 -27.25 33.13 -31.88
CA PHE A 969 -28.68 33.02 -31.57
C PHE A 969 -28.94 32.44 -30.17
N TRP A 970 -28.25 31.36 -29.83
CA TRP A 970 -28.34 30.72 -28.51
C TRP A 970 -27.90 31.65 -27.36
N LEU A 971 -26.91 32.51 -27.59
CA LEU A 971 -26.46 33.50 -26.60
C LEU A 971 -27.46 34.65 -26.42
N GLN A 972 -28.05 35.18 -27.49
CA GLN A 972 -29.11 36.21 -27.38
C GLN A 972 -30.33 35.68 -26.62
N GLU A 973 -30.81 34.48 -26.98
CA GLU A 973 -31.94 33.82 -26.32
C GLU A 973 -31.70 33.56 -24.82
N ARG A 974 -30.43 33.35 -24.42
CA ARG A 974 -30.04 33.04 -23.04
C ARG A 974 -29.76 34.25 -22.15
N ILE A 975 -29.39 35.40 -22.73
CA ILE A 975 -28.89 36.56 -21.96
C ILE A 975 -29.92 37.70 -21.89
N GLY A 976 -30.96 37.68 -22.73
CA GLY A 976 -32.13 38.56 -22.57
C GLY A 976 -31.87 40.03 -22.88
N LEU A 977 -30.99 40.31 -23.85
CA LEU A 977 -30.71 41.64 -24.36
C LEU A 977 -31.40 41.83 -25.72
N ASN A 978 -32.35 42.76 -25.75
CA ASN A 978 -32.89 43.37 -26.98
C ASN A 978 -32.03 44.59 -27.37
#